data_AF-A0A1H9D603-F1
#
_entry.id   AF-A0A1H9D603-F1
#
_cell.length_a   1.000
_cell.length_b   1.000
_cell.length_c   1.000
_cell.angle_alpha   90.00
_cell.angle_beta   90.00
_cell.angle_gamma   90.00
#
_symmetry.space_group_name_H-M   'P 1'
#
loop_
_entity.id
_entity.type
_entity.pdbx_description
1 polymer ?
#
loop_
_entity_poly.entity_id
_entity_poly.type
_entity_poly.pdbx_seq_one_letter_code
_entity_poly.pdbx_strand_id
1 'polypeptide(L)'
;MFKKNLVLILILLFSIISYGQGYFVKFKENPKYDSIFKSSLKYLDSENIKDYTYIIKKLKNFENNISGKHKEYNTAAYYLNMSSVYYTQSGLKESELYLEKAYKIITENKFENLLAFYYEMQLVNSSLLSDYERQKKYLASYKKYQEKYTPKEKRSDLYYNLANAYFRIHNWNEAILNAKKYDTIVQILNKGDKNEYIEIIQGISHVNLKHLKEAKKHLANLNESYRLKILDSTASLRNQIMYWNLNGLIAIEENKPDLAKNYFNKSFIKVQILTNNARQKNLKFIRFENQIKLNDYALKVSETKIKANIEKIDYQKKLQFYLIAGLVLLTIVVVLLVLNNRLKAKNNKLLVQSNAELQKTIHIKTKLLDSFSHELRTPLNAIKGVLYLFSKDEKEKNKENLELLENASNQLITLVTNVIDYNVIDSNIKLNNEIVDIKELLALIIKHYEALIKNENSITVTIEPNVSNLIYIDKTRLSQILSCLIDNALKFTSKGEVKINVSVLAIEGNKQVLNFKISDTGIGISKENLATIFELFKQVSDEIHMKYGGSGLGLALVKKNVELLKGNFNIESEENVGTTSEFSIEVEVKNSESLENEITSETNVQKCNSNKILIVEDNKINQILIQKILASKGYETDLAENGKVGVEKALSNDYCLILMDIMMPVMDGFEASKQIKKIKPKVPIIALTAISQELNKSNFMDSEIDQILNKPIKIDQLDMVLKLYCA
;
A
#
# COMPACT_ATOMS: atom_id res chain seq x y z
N MET A 1 -24.57 37.66 -30.16
CA MET A 1 -25.79 38.34 -30.69
C MET A 1 -26.10 39.67 -30.01
N PHE A 2 -25.93 39.85 -28.69
CA PHE A 2 -26.37 41.08 -27.98
C PHE A 2 -25.56 42.38 -28.23
N LYS A 3 -24.30 42.34 -28.68
CA LYS A 3 -23.55 43.56 -29.05
C LYS A 3 -24.21 44.35 -30.20
N LYS A 4 -24.89 43.65 -31.14
CA LYS A 4 -25.61 44.27 -32.27
C LYS A 4 -26.86 45.07 -31.86
N ASN A 5 -27.46 44.77 -30.69
CA ASN A 5 -28.75 45.35 -30.29
C ASN A 5 -28.65 46.54 -29.33
N LEU A 6 -27.51 46.75 -28.65
CA LEU A 6 -27.31 47.91 -27.76
C LEU A 6 -27.26 49.23 -28.56
N VAL A 7 -26.68 49.15 -29.74
CA VAL A 7 -26.61 50.21 -30.74
C VAL A 7 -27.99 50.61 -31.27
N LEU A 8 -28.87 49.63 -31.49
CA LEU A 8 -30.19 49.84 -32.10
C LEU A 8 -31.01 50.87 -31.31
N ILE A 9 -30.86 50.82 -29.99
CA ILE A 9 -31.60 51.63 -29.00
C ILE A 9 -31.09 53.07 -28.95
N LEU A 10 -29.79 53.26 -29.16
CA LEU A 10 -29.13 54.57 -29.21
C LEU A 10 -29.60 55.38 -30.43
N ILE A 11 -29.97 54.70 -31.52
CA ILE A 11 -30.28 55.28 -32.83
C ILE A 11 -31.79 55.52 -33.03
N LEU A 12 -32.65 54.71 -32.42
CA LEU A 12 -34.11 54.92 -32.43
C LEU A 12 -34.52 56.26 -31.79
N LEU A 13 -33.69 56.81 -30.90
CA LEU A 13 -33.83 58.17 -30.35
C LEU A 13 -33.62 59.29 -31.40
N PHE A 14 -32.97 59.02 -32.54
CA PHE A 14 -32.41 60.04 -33.43
C PHE A 14 -33.03 60.12 -34.82
N SER A 15 -34.19 59.53 -34.99
CA SER A 15 -35.02 59.78 -36.14
C SER A 15 -35.71 61.15 -36.14
N ILE A 16 -35.61 61.90 -35.04
CA ILE A 16 -36.40 63.12 -34.84
C ILE A 16 -35.52 64.38 -34.82
N ILE A 17 -34.26 64.29 -34.39
CA ILE A 17 -33.47 65.47 -33.96
C ILE A 17 -32.21 65.71 -34.82
N SER A 18 -32.12 65.12 -36.03
CA SER A 18 -30.92 65.26 -36.87
C SER A 18 -30.94 66.37 -37.92
N TYR A 19 -32.06 67.07 -38.13
CA TYR A 19 -32.14 68.17 -39.09
C TYR A 19 -32.31 69.49 -38.37
N GLY A 20 -31.17 70.01 -37.90
CA GLY A 20 -31.08 71.24 -37.12
C GLY A 20 -29.92 72.10 -37.58
N GLN A 21 -29.77 72.32 -38.88
CA GLN A 21 -29.10 73.50 -39.43
C GLN A 21 -29.75 73.89 -40.75
N GLY A 22 -30.77 74.74 -40.70
CA GLY A 22 -31.11 75.77 -41.71
C GLY A 22 -31.19 75.42 -43.21
N TYR A 23 -31.18 74.16 -43.63
CA TYR A 23 -31.26 73.77 -45.03
C TYR A 23 -32.72 73.70 -45.45
N PHE A 24 -33.21 74.79 -46.01
CA PHE A 24 -34.35 74.77 -46.90
C PHE A 24 -33.83 74.82 -48.34
N VAL A 25 -34.55 74.17 -49.25
CA VAL A 25 -34.31 74.27 -50.69
C VAL A 25 -34.53 75.72 -51.10
N LYS A 26 -33.47 76.37 -51.62
CA LYS A 26 -33.57 77.74 -52.14
C LYS A 26 -34.51 77.81 -53.34
N PHE A 27 -35.34 78.84 -53.36
CA PHE A 27 -36.18 79.17 -54.49
C PHE A 27 -35.34 79.85 -55.58
N LYS A 28 -35.60 79.50 -56.84
CA LYS A 28 -34.84 80.03 -57.98
C LYS A 28 -35.29 81.46 -58.27
N GLU A 29 -34.32 82.38 -58.25
CA GLU A 29 -34.50 83.82 -58.51
C GLU A 29 -35.58 84.50 -57.65
N ASN A 30 -35.84 83.99 -56.44
CA ASN A 30 -36.89 84.54 -55.57
C ASN A 30 -36.48 84.66 -54.09
N PRO A 31 -35.66 85.66 -53.72
CA PRO A 31 -35.13 85.83 -52.36
C PRO A 31 -36.23 86.16 -51.33
N LYS A 32 -37.39 86.66 -51.77
CA LYS A 32 -38.55 86.90 -50.91
C LYS A 32 -39.09 85.58 -50.35
N TYR A 33 -39.15 84.54 -51.17
CA TYR A 33 -39.60 83.20 -50.75
C TYR A 33 -38.62 82.56 -49.77
N ASP A 34 -37.32 82.70 -50.03
CA ASP A 34 -36.25 82.28 -49.12
C ASP A 34 -36.38 82.96 -47.74
N SER A 35 -36.64 84.27 -47.71
CA SER A 35 -36.81 85.03 -46.47
C SER A 35 -38.04 84.59 -45.67
N ILE A 36 -39.15 84.25 -46.33
CA ILE A 36 -40.38 83.77 -45.66
C ILE A 36 -40.09 82.45 -44.97
N PHE A 37 -39.53 81.47 -45.67
CA PHE A 37 -39.18 80.17 -45.08
C PHE A 37 -38.13 80.29 -43.97
N LYS A 38 -37.09 81.11 -44.16
CA LYS A 38 -36.05 81.34 -43.16
C LYS A 38 -36.57 82.02 -41.90
N SER A 39 -37.48 82.98 -42.02
CA SER A 39 -38.12 83.61 -40.86
C SER A 39 -39.06 82.64 -40.15
N SER A 40 -39.84 81.85 -40.88
CA SER A 40 -40.68 80.79 -40.31
C SER A 40 -39.86 79.77 -39.51
N LEU A 41 -38.71 79.33 -40.01
CA LEU A 41 -37.81 78.41 -39.31
C LEU A 41 -37.32 78.95 -37.95
N LYS A 42 -36.99 80.24 -37.84
CA LYS A 42 -36.57 80.85 -36.56
C LYS A 42 -37.65 80.78 -35.48
N TYR A 43 -38.92 80.85 -35.85
CA TYR A 43 -40.03 80.74 -34.90
C TYR A 43 -40.40 79.28 -34.62
N LEU A 44 -40.11 78.34 -35.52
CA LEU A 44 -40.25 76.90 -35.25
C LEU A 44 -39.24 76.43 -34.18
N ASP A 45 -38.12 77.13 -34.04
CA ASP A 45 -37.12 76.92 -32.96
C ASP A 45 -37.54 77.54 -31.62
N SER A 46 -38.55 78.42 -31.60
CA SER A 46 -39.12 78.94 -30.34
C SER A 46 -40.14 77.94 -29.80
N GLU A 47 -39.92 77.40 -28.60
CA GLU A 47 -40.62 76.23 -28.04
C GLU A 47 -42.16 76.37 -27.83
N ASN A 48 -42.77 77.47 -28.30
CA ASN A 48 -44.18 77.82 -28.13
C ASN A 48 -45.11 77.13 -29.17
N ILE A 49 -46.22 76.52 -28.71
CA ILE A 49 -47.16 75.76 -29.57
C ILE A 49 -48.06 76.69 -30.40
N LYS A 50 -48.36 77.89 -29.91
CA LYS A 50 -49.32 78.81 -30.58
C LYS A 50 -48.73 79.48 -31.81
N ASP A 51 -47.47 79.90 -31.73
CA ASP A 51 -46.74 80.51 -32.85
C ASP A 51 -46.56 79.53 -34.01
N TYR A 52 -46.46 78.25 -33.68
CA TYR A 52 -46.24 77.13 -34.57
C TYR A 52 -47.41 76.87 -35.55
N THR A 53 -48.64 76.70 -35.03
CA THR A 53 -49.84 76.46 -35.85
C THR A 53 -50.14 77.63 -36.78
N TYR A 54 -49.87 78.85 -36.30
CA TYR A 54 -49.99 80.08 -37.07
C TYR A 54 -49.05 80.09 -38.28
N ILE A 55 -47.79 79.68 -38.09
CA ILE A 55 -46.78 79.64 -39.16
C ILE A 55 -47.12 78.61 -40.24
N ILE A 56 -47.58 77.41 -39.87
CA ILE A 56 -47.99 76.41 -40.87
C ILE A 56 -49.15 76.91 -41.70
N LYS A 57 -50.14 77.54 -41.06
CA LYS A 57 -51.27 78.14 -41.78
C LYS A 57 -50.78 79.20 -42.77
N LYS A 58 -49.82 80.04 -42.36
CA LYS A 58 -49.16 81.03 -43.22
C LYS A 58 -48.40 80.39 -44.40
N LEU A 59 -47.64 79.32 -44.14
CA LEU A 59 -46.89 78.58 -45.17
C LEU A 59 -47.81 77.78 -46.12
N LYS A 60 -48.97 77.29 -45.67
CA LYS A 60 -49.96 76.65 -46.55
C LYS A 60 -50.59 77.64 -47.53
N ASN A 61 -50.99 78.81 -47.04
CA ASN A 61 -51.54 79.86 -47.89
C ASN A 61 -50.53 80.35 -48.94
N PHE A 62 -49.23 80.18 -48.68
CA PHE A 62 -48.17 80.56 -49.59
C PHE A 62 -48.11 79.70 -50.87
N GLU A 63 -48.60 78.44 -50.86
CA GLU A 63 -48.62 77.55 -52.02
C GLU A 63 -49.29 78.20 -53.25
N ASN A 64 -50.41 78.88 -53.03
CA ASN A 64 -51.19 79.54 -54.07
C ASN A 64 -50.53 80.80 -54.64
N ASN A 65 -49.51 81.34 -53.96
CA ASN A 65 -48.81 82.57 -54.34
C ASN A 65 -47.53 82.31 -55.16
N ILE A 66 -47.21 81.04 -55.47
CA ILE A 66 -46.06 80.67 -56.28
C ILE A 66 -46.42 80.86 -57.76
N SER A 67 -45.79 81.85 -58.40
CA SER A 67 -46.02 82.22 -59.80
C SER A 67 -44.73 82.67 -60.50
N GLY A 68 -44.77 82.87 -61.81
CA GLY A 68 -43.64 83.36 -62.62
C GLY A 68 -42.86 82.27 -63.38
N LYS A 69 -41.73 82.67 -63.98
CA LYS A 69 -40.91 81.85 -64.91
C LYS A 69 -40.36 80.54 -64.34
N HIS A 70 -40.28 80.42 -63.01
CA HIS A 70 -39.76 79.24 -62.31
C HIS A 70 -40.82 78.59 -61.41
N LYS A 71 -42.11 78.69 -61.79
CA LYS A 71 -43.23 78.19 -61.01
C LYS A 71 -43.05 76.73 -60.60
N GLU A 72 -42.82 75.83 -61.54
CA GLU A 72 -42.71 74.38 -61.29
C GLU A 72 -41.54 74.06 -60.36
N TYR A 73 -40.38 74.70 -60.57
CA TYR A 73 -39.21 74.53 -59.70
C TYR A 73 -39.49 75.02 -58.28
N ASN A 74 -40.08 76.21 -58.14
CA ASN A 74 -40.38 76.82 -56.85
C ASN A 74 -41.50 76.06 -56.12
N THR A 75 -42.46 75.48 -56.84
CA THR A 75 -43.48 74.59 -56.25
C THR A 75 -42.86 73.29 -55.74
N ALA A 76 -41.95 72.67 -56.49
CA ALA A 76 -41.20 71.50 -56.00
C ALA A 76 -40.35 71.84 -54.76
N ALA A 77 -39.62 72.96 -54.78
CA ALA A 77 -38.85 73.44 -53.62
C ALA A 77 -39.75 73.72 -52.40
N TYR A 78 -40.94 74.30 -52.61
CA TYR A 78 -41.94 74.51 -51.56
C TYR A 78 -42.38 73.19 -50.93
N TYR A 79 -42.73 72.18 -51.73
CA TYR A 79 -43.16 70.88 -51.21
C TYR A 79 -42.05 70.16 -50.44
N LEU A 80 -40.81 70.21 -50.92
CA LEU A 80 -39.65 69.70 -50.19
C LEU A 80 -39.47 70.41 -48.84
N ASN A 81 -39.58 71.73 -48.81
CA ASN A 81 -39.49 72.51 -47.57
C ASN A 81 -40.65 72.23 -46.61
N MET A 82 -41.87 72.05 -47.12
CA MET A 82 -43.04 71.68 -46.32
C MET A 82 -42.90 70.29 -45.71
N SER A 83 -42.32 69.33 -46.44
CA SER A 83 -41.97 68.02 -45.86
C SER A 83 -41.02 68.17 -44.67
N SER A 84 -39.98 69.01 -44.78
CA SER A 84 -39.08 69.30 -43.66
C SER A 84 -39.82 69.92 -42.46
N VAL A 85 -40.77 70.84 -42.69
CA VAL A 85 -41.57 71.48 -41.63
C VAL A 85 -42.56 70.50 -40.96
N TYR A 86 -43.08 69.51 -41.71
CA TYR A 86 -43.94 68.48 -41.14
C TYR A 86 -43.17 67.40 -40.40
N TYR A 87 -41.97 67.07 -40.89
CA TYR A 87 -41.05 66.20 -40.19
C TYR A 87 -40.68 66.74 -38.79
N THR A 88 -40.40 68.04 -38.65
CA THR A 88 -40.07 68.64 -37.34
C THR A 88 -41.22 68.56 -36.32
N GLN A 89 -42.45 68.29 -36.76
CA GLN A 89 -43.62 68.03 -35.90
C GLN A 89 -43.88 66.57 -35.60
N SER A 90 -43.13 65.65 -36.20
CA SER A 90 -43.51 64.24 -36.26
C SER A 90 -44.83 63.99 -37.03
N GLY A 91 -45.23 64.91 -37.91
CA GLY A 91 -46.33 64.75 -38.87
C GLY A 91 -45.85 63.94 -40.06
N LEU A 92 -45.57 62.65 -39.83
CA LEU A 92 -44.96 61.76 -40.82
C LEU A 92 -45.83 61.63 -42.07
N LYS A 93 -47.14 61.44 -41.89
CA LYS A 93 -48.09 61.25 -42.98
C LYS A 93 -48.16 62.48 -43.88
N GLU A 94 -48.17 63.66 -43.29
CA GLU A 94 -48.13 64.93 -44.01
C GLU A 94 -46.79 65.12 -44.71
N SER A 95 -45.67 64.80 -44.04
CA SER A 95 -44.34 64.86 -44.65
C SER A 95 -44.23 63.98 -45.88
N GLU A 96 -44.70 62.73 -45.83
CA GLU A 96 -44.70 61.82 -46.98
C GLU A 96 -45.58 62.33 -48.13
N LEU A 97 -46.78 62.84 -47.83
CA LEU A 97 -47.67 63.43 -48.83
C LEU A 97 -46.99 64.58 -49.60
N TYR A 98 -46.29 65.47 -48.90
CA TYR A 98 -45.57 66.57 -49.54
C TYR A 98 -44.35 66.06 -50.35
N LEU A 99 -43.68 64.98 -49.93
CA LEU A 99 -42.62 64.37 -50.73
C LEU A 99 -43.12 63.73 -52.01
N GLU A 100 -44.27 63.06 -51.99
CA GLU A 100 -44.89 62.50 -53.19
C GLU A 100 -45.24 63.60 -54.20
N LYS A 101 -45.85 64.70 -53.73
CA LYS A 101 -46.13 65.88 -54.55
C LYS A 101 -44.86 66.48 -55.16
N ALA A 102 -43.80 66.61 -54.37
CA ALA A 102 -42.51 67.10 -54.86
C ALA A 102 -41.91 66.17 -55.93
N TYR A 103 -41.92 64.86 -55.68
CA TYR A 103 -41.32 63.87 -56.58
C TYR A 103 -41.96 63.86 -57.97
N LYS A 104 -43.30 63.98 -58.02
CA LYS A 104 -44.05 64.08 -59.29
C LYS A 104 -43.54 65.26 -60.14
N ILE A 105 -43.49 66.46 -59.55
CA ILE A 105 -43.03 67.66 -60.28
C ILE A 105 -41.56 67.55 -60.69
N ILE A 106 -40.70 67.04 -59.81
CA ILE A 106 -39.26 66.89 -60.07
C ILE A 106 -39.01 65.94 -61.23
N THR A 107 -39.73 64.82 -61.31
CA THR A 107 -39.56 63.80 -62.35
C THR A 107 -40.13 64.23 -63.69
N GLU A 108 -41.33 64.84 -63.71
CA GLU A 108 -41.96 65.39 -64.92
C GLU A 108 -41.10 66.47 -65.58
N ASN A 109 -40.43 67.32 -64.78
CA ASN A 109 -39.67 68.47 -65.26
C ASN A 109 -38.13 68.27 -65.24
N LYS A 110 -37.65 67.08 -64.88
CA LYS A 110 -36.22 66.72 -64.81
C LYS A 110 -35.36 67.65 -63.93
N PHE A 111 -35.90 68.10 -62.79
CA PHE A 111 -35.16 68.93 -61.82
C PHE A 111 -34.22 68.08 -60.94
N GLU A 112 -33.22 67.44 -61.56
CA GLU A 112 -32.33 66.49 -60.89
C GLU A 112 -31.57 67.07 -59.68
N ASN A 113 -31.32 68.37 -59.66
CA ASN A 113 -30.67 69.04 -58.54
C ASN A 113 -31.53 69.03 -57.26
N LEU A 114 -32.85 68.91 -57.38
CA LEU A 114 -33.79 68.79 -56.25
C LEU A 114 -33.90 67.35 -55.71
N LEU A 115 -33.47 66.35 -56.49
CA LEU A 115 -33.52 64.94 -56.06
C LEU A 115 -32.60 64.68 -54.86
N ALA A 116 -31.50 65.42 -54.74
CA ALA A 116 -30.61 65.36 -53.59
C ALA A 116 -31.38 65.60 -52.27
N PHE A 117 -32.15 66.69 -52.20
CA PHE A 117 -32.93 67.04 -51.03
C PHE A 117 -34.16 66.12 -50.86
N TYR A 118 -34.77 65.66 -51.95
CA TYR A 118 -35.84 64.65 -51.88
C TYR A 118 -35.37 63.35 -51.19
N TYR A 119 -34.25 62.78 -51.65
CA TYR A 119 -33.73 61.54 -51.06
C TYR A 119 -33.24 61.76 -49.62
N GLU A 120 -32.75 62.96 -49.33
CA GLU A 120 -32.44 63.39 -47.97
C GLU A 120 -33.67 63.31 -47.05
N MET A 121 -34.78 63.93 -47.46
CA MET A 121 -36.02 63.89 -46.70
C MET A 121 -36.63 62.49 -46.61
N GLN A 122 -36.45 61.64 -47.63
CA GLN A 122 -36.85 60.24 -47.56
C GLN A 122 -36.03 59.44 -46.55
N LEU A 123 -34.72 59.67 -46.46
CA LEU A 123 -33.87 59.06 -45.42
C LEU A 123 -34.34 59.47 -44.01
N VAL A 124 -34.68 60.74 -43.88
CA VAL A 124 -35.16 61.36 -42.64
C VAL A 124 -36.49 60.78 -42.18
N ASN A 125 -37.50 60.73 -43.06
CA ASN A 125 -38.79 60.11 -42.77
C ASN A 125 -38.68 58.60 -42.49
N SER A 126 -37.84 57.89 -43.25
CA SER A 126 -37.60 56.46 -43.03
C SER A 126 -36.90 56.19 -41.70
N SER A 127 -36.17 57.17 -41.16
CA SER A 127 -35.64 57.11 -39.80
C SER A 127 -36.75 57.08 -38.76
N LEU A 128 -37.80 57.90 -38.90
CA LEU A 128 -38.93 57.96 -37.95
C LEU A 128 -39.66 56.63 -37.83
N LEU A 129 -39.77 55.93 -38.96
CA LEU A 129 -40.42 54.62 -39.06
C LEU A 129 -39.54 53.46 -38.62
N SER A 130 -38.25 53.69 -38.33
CA SER A 130 -37.28 52.62 -38.10
C SER A 130 -37.16 51.65 -39.29
N ASP A 131 -37.47 52.12 -40.50
CA ASP A 131 -37.46 51.32 -41.73
C ASP A 131 -36.06 51.33 -42.35
N TYR A 132 -35.22 50.40 -41.90
CA TYR A 132 -33.81 50.31 -42.29
C TYR A 132 -33.61 49.92 -43.76
N GLU A 133 -34.50 49.13 -44.34
CA GLU A 133 -34.40 48.72 -45.75
C GLU A 133 -34.73 49.89 -46.67
N ARG A 134 -35.76 50.67 -46.32
CA ARG A 134 -36.08 51.92 -47.02
C ARG A 134 -34.95 52.95 -46.89
N GLN A 135 -34.29 53.04 -45.74
CA GLN A 135 -33.11 53.90 -45.57
C GLN A 135 -31.95 53.47 -46.48
N LYS A 136 -31.59 52.18 -46.51
CA LYS A 136 -30.53 51.67 -47.39
C LYS A 136 -30.80 51.99 -48.86
N LYS A 137 -32.04 51.81 -49.31
CA LYS A 137 -32.47 52.10 -50.68
C LYS A 137 -32.22 53.56 -51.07
N TYR A 138 -32.62 54.50 -50.23
CA TYR A 138 -32.50 55.93 -50.55
C TYR A 138 -31.09 56.50 -50.33
N LEU A 139 -30.26 55.83 -49.53
CA LEU A 139 -28.91 56.31 -49.21
C LEU A 139 -27.98 56.33 -50.42
N ALA A 140 -28.08 55.32 -51.30
CA ALA A 140 -27.31 55.26 -52.55
C ALA A 140 -27.69 56.41 -53.49
N SER A 141 -28.99 56.66 -53.64
CA SER A 141 -29.49 57.77 -54.47
C SER A 141 -29.11 59.14 -53.88
N TYR A 142 -29.25 59.32 -52.56
CA TYR A 142 -28.83 60.53 -51.87
C TYR A 142 -27.36 60.85 -52.14
N LYS A 143 -26.46 59.87 -51.92
CA LYS A 143 -25.02 60.03 -52.17
C LYS A 143 -24.73 60.41 -53.63
N LYS A 144 -25.32 59.68 -54.59
CA LYS A 144 -25.14 59.92 -56.03
C LYS A 144 -25.51 61.36 -56.43
N TYR A 145 -26.68 61.84 -56.01
CA TYR A 145 -27.15 63.17 -56.42
C TYR A 145 -26.42 64.29 -55.66
N GLN A 146 -26.13 64.12 -54.37
CA GLN A 146 -25.35 65.11 -53.61
C GLN A 146 -23.91 65.25 -54.14
N GLU A 147 -23.23 64.15 -54.49
CA GLU A 147 -21.89 64.21 -55.07
C GLU A 147 -21.88 64.84 -56.49
N LYS A 148 -23.00 64.77 -57.23
CA LYS A 148 -23.13 65.40 -58.55
C LYS A 148 -23.33 66.91 -58.48
N TYR A 149 -24.13 67.40 -57.51
CA TYR A 149 -24.57 68.81 -57.49
C TYR A 149 -23.91 69.68 -56.41
N THR A 150 -23.21 69.09 -55.44
CA THR A 150 -22.53 69.85 -54.36
C THR A 150 -21.04 70.01 -54.68
N PRO A 151 -20.50 71.25 -54.81
CA PRO A 151 -19.07 71.49 -55.00
C PRO A 151 -18.22 70.90 -53.89
N LYS A 152 -17.00 70.42 -54.20
CA LYS A 152 -16.14 69.67 -53.25
C LYS A 152 -15.89 70.45 -51.96
N GLU A 153 -15.73 71.77 -52.06
CA GLU A 153 -15.44 72.70 -50.97
C GLU A 153 -16.63 72.91 -50.03
N LYS A 154 -17.84 72.49 -50.43
CA LYS A 154 -19.08 72.60 -49.67
C LYS A 154 -19.66 71.24 -49.24
N ARG A 155 -18.88 70.17 -49.37
CA ARG A 155 -19.32 68.79 -49.02
C ARG A 155 -19.19 68.44 -47.53
N SER A 156 -18.83 69.38 -46.66
CA SER A 156 -18.82 69.11 -45.21
C SER A 156 -20.19 68.57 -44.77
N ASP A 157 -21.26 69.28 -45.11
CA ASP A 157 -22.61 68.94 -44.64
C ASP A 157 -23.09 67.62 -45.22
N LEU A 158 -22.71 67.32 -46.47
CA LEU A 158 -22.92 66.02 -47.11
C LEU A 158 -22.27 64.89 -46.31
N TYR A 159 -20.98 65.00 -46.00
CA TYR A 159 -20.27 63.94 -45.30
C TYR A 159 -20.72 63.79 -43.84
N TYR A 160 -21.13 64.89 -43.19
CA TYR A 160 -21.81 64.86 -41.90
C TYR A 160 -23.11 64.05 -41.97
N ASN A 161 -23.97 64.31 -42.97
CA ASN A 161 -25.24 63.62 -43.13
C ASN A 161 -25.06 62.15 -43.54
N LEU A 162 -24.09 61.84 -44.40
CA LEU A 162 -23.73 60.46 -44.75
C LEU A 162 -23.18 59.69 -43.55
N ALA A 163 -22.29 60.28 -42.76
CA ALA A 163 -21.77 59.65 -41.54
C ALA A 163 -22.91 59.27 -40.60
N ASN A 164 -23.86 60.19 -40.41
CA ASN A 164 -25.06 59.96 -39.60
C ASN A 164 -25.97 58.88 -40.18
N ALA A 165 -26.22 58.89 -41.49
CA ALA A 165 -27.09 57.92 -42.14
C ALA A 165 -26.48 56.50 -42.08
N TYR A 166 -25.19 56.35 -42.37
CA TYR A 166 -24.49 55.07 -42.27
C TYR A 166 -24.39 54.56 -40.83
N PHE A 167 -24.18 55.46 -39.86
CA PHE A 167 -24.23 55.13 -38.44
C PHE A 167 -25.59 54.54 -38.05
N ARG A 168 -26.68 55.13 -38.55
CA ARG A 168 -28.06 54.68 -38.26
C ARG A 168 -28.37 53.28 -38.80
N ILE A 169 -27.86 52.93 -39.98
CA ILE A 169 -28.05 51.60 -40.58
C ILE A 169 -26.99 50.59 -40.17
N HIS A 170 -26.18 50.90 -39.15
CA HIS A 170 -25.12 50.03 -38.61
C HIS A 170 -23.98 49.70 -39.57
N ASN A 171 -23.76 50.55 -40.57
CA ASN A 171 -22.59 50.44 -41.44
C ASN A 171 -21.44 51.27 -40.86
N TRP A 172 -20.78 50.71 -39.84
CA TRP A 172 -19.73 51.39 -39.06
C TRP A 172 -18.56 51.88 -39.91
N ASN A 173 -18.15 51.08 -40.90
CA ASN A 173 -17.02 51.41 -41.75
C ASN A 173 -17.32 52.65 -42.61
N GLU A 174 -18.50 52.68 -43.24
CA GLU A 174 -18.92 53.84 -44.03
C GLU A 174 -19.20 55.06 -43.13
N ALA A 175 -19.73 54.86 -41.92
CA ALA A 175 -19.92 55.94 -40.96
C ALA A 175 -18.59 56.62 -40.60
N ILE A 176 -17.56 55.82 -40.27
CA ILE A 176 -16.21 56.30 -39.97
C ILE A 176 -15.56 56.96 -41.19
N LEU A 177 -15.71 56.37 -42.38
CA LEU A 177 -15.14 56.91 -43.61
C LEU A 177 -15.69 58.31 -43.91
N ASN A 178 -17.01 58.48 -43.87
CA ASN A 178 -17.63 59.78 -44.14
C ASN A 178 -17.35 60.79 -43.01
N ALA A 179 -17.27 60.34 -41.76
CA ALA A 179 -16.84 61.19 -40.65
C ALA A 179 -15.41 61.75 -40.86
N LYS A 180 -14.46 60.92 -41.32
CA LYS A 180 -13.10 61.39 -41.64
C LYS A 180 -13.07 62.38 -42.79
N LYS A 181 -13.90 62.17 -43.83
CA LYS A 181 -14.04 63.11 -44.95
C LYS A 181 -14.60 64.45 -44.48
N TYR A 182 -15.56 64.43 -43.55
CA TYR A 182 -16.04 65.65 -42.88
C TYR A 182 -14.91 66.38 -42.15
N ASP A 183 -14.17 65.68 -41.29
CA ASP A 183 -13.07 66.26 -40.51
C ASP A 183 -12.02 66.92 -41.40
N THR A 184 -11.67 66.26 -42.51
CA THR A 184 -10.68 66.76 -43.49
C THR A 184 -11.13 68.09 -44.10
N ILE A 185 -12.41 68.21 -44.49
CA ILE A 185 -12.93 69.45 -45.09
C ILE A 185 -13.03 70.57 -44.05
N VAL A 186 -13.49 70.26 -42.82
CA VAL A 186 -13.60 71.26 -41.75
C VAL A 186 -12.23 71.83 -41.37
N GLN A 187 -11.19 70.99 -41.33
CA GLN A 187 -9.81 71.42 -41.13
C GLN A 187 -9.33 72.34 -42.26
N ILE A 188 -9.55 71.98 -43.53
CA ILE A 188 -9.17 72.81 -44.68
C ILE A 188 -9.87 74.18 -44.65
N LEU A 189 -11.12 74.24 -44.18
CA LEU A 189 -11.90 75.47 -44.11
C LEU A 189 -11.60 76.33 -42.87
N ASN A 190 -10.65 75.95 -42.00
CA ASN A 190 -10.34 76.63 -40.73
C ASN A 190 -11.59 76.91 -39.86
N LYS A 191 -12.62 76.07 -39.95
CA LYS A 191 -13.88 76.23 -39.22
C LYS A 191 -13.79 75.59 -37.83
N GLY A 192 -12.93 76.11 -36.97
CA GLY A 192 -12.92 75.85 -35.52
C GLY A 192 -12.75 74.38 -35.08
N ASP A 193 -13.10 74.12 -33.81
CA ASP A 193 -12.99 72.82 -33.13
C ASP A 193 -13.74 71.68 -33.86
N LYS A 194 -13.26 70.45 -33.65
CA LYS A 194 -13.93 69.26 -34.19
C LYS A 194 -15.36 69.14 -33.68
N ASN A 195 -16.27 68.72 -34.57
CA ASN A 195 -17.67 68.51 -34.22
C ASN A 195 -17.80 67.34 -33.25
N GLU A 196 -18.25 67.62 -32.03
CA GLU A 196 -18.25 66.66 -30.93
C GLU A 196 -19.20 65.49 -31.20
N TYR A 197 -20.25 65.73 -32.00
CA TYR A 197 -21.17 64.67 -32.42
C TYR A 197 -20.49 63.64 -33.33
N ILE A 198 -19.65 64.11 -34.25
CA ILE A 198 -18.92 63.26 -35.19
C ILE A 198 -17.88 62.41 -34.45
N GLU A 199 -17.17 63.00 -33.49
CA GLU A 199 -16.22 62.28 -32.64
C GLU A 199 -16.93 61.19 -31.81
N ILE A 200 -18.12 61.46 -31.25
CA ILE A 200 -18.89 60.43 -30.51
C ILE A 200 -19.35 59.30 -31.44
N ILE A 201 -19.83 59.61 -32.65
CA ILE A 201 -20.22 58.59 -33.66
C ILE A 201 -19.03 57.71 -34.05
N GLN A 202 -17.86 58.31 -34.30
CA GLN A 202 -16.64 57.59 -34.58
C GLN A 202 -16.27 56.67 -33.40
N GLY A 203 -16.31 57.19 -32.17
CA GLY A 203 -16.06 56.40 -30.96
C GLY A 203 -16.98 55.19 -30.81
N ILE A 204 -18.29 55.38 -30.96
CA ILE A 204 -19.28 54.29 -30.88
C ILE A 204 -19.06 53.28 -32.01
N SER A 205 -18.79 53.76 -33.23
CA SER A 205 -18.51 52.89 -34.39
C SER A 205 -17.29 52.02 -34.14
N HIS A 206 -16.23 52.59 -33.55
CA HIS A 206 -15.02 51.86 -33.17
C HIS A 206 -15.27 50.83 -32.07
N VAL A 207 -16.09 51.12 -31.04
CA VAL A 207 -16.47 50.09 -30.05
C VAL A 207 -17.15 48.89 -30.71
N ASN A 208 -18.07 49.15 -31.65
CA ASN A 208 -18.80 48.09 -32.35
C ASN A 208 -17.94 47.26 -33.29
N LEU A 209 -16.87 47.84 -33.82
CA LEU A 209 -15.83 47.14 -34.58
C LEU A 209 -14.79 46.46 -33.68
N LYS A 210 -14.95 46.49 -32.35
CA LYS A 210 -13.98 45.99 -31.35
C LYS A 210 -12.62 46.71 -31.37
N HIS A 211 -12.59 47.95 -31.85
CA HIS A 211 -11.42 48.83 -31.88
C HIS A 211 -11.40 49.72 -30.63
N LEU A 212 -11.16 49.11 -29.46
CA LEU A 212 -11.30 49.79 -28.17
C LEU A 212 -10.31 50.96 -27.99
N LYS A 213 -9.09 50.84 -28.52
CA LYS A 213 -8.04 51.87 -28.42
C LYS A 213 -8.45 53.14 -29.18
N GLU A 214 -8.98 52.97 -30.38
CA GLU A 214 -9.48 54.03 -31.24
C GLU A 214 -10.74 54.66 -30.64
N ALA A 215 -11.65 53.85 -30.10
CA ALA A 215 -12.84 54.35 -29.41
C ALA A 215 -12.50 55.27 -28.23
N LYS A 216 -11.50 54.87 -27.42
CA LYS A 216 -10.99 55.70 -26.30
C LYS A 216 -10.31 56.97 -26.79
N LYS A 217 -9.61 56.93 -27.92
CA LYS A 217 -8.99 58.12 -28.53
C LYS A 217 -10.04 59.15 -28.93
N HIS A 218 -11.13 58.72 -29.56
CA HIS A 218 -12.24 59.61 -29.91
C HIS A 218 -12.94 60.18 -28.67
N LEU A 219 -13.11 59.38 -27.61
CA LEU A 219 -13.61 59.89 -26.32
C LEU A 219 -12.63 60.91 -25.68
N ALA A 220 -11.32 60.70 -25.83
CA ALA A 220 -10.28 61.60 -25.35
C ALA A 220 -10.23 62.94 -26.10
N ASN A 221 -10.50 62.92 -27.41
CA ASN A 221 -10.52 64.11 -28.27
C ASN A 221 -11.69 65.07 -27.99
N LEU A 222 -12.70 64.66 -27.23
CA LEU A 222 -13.79 65.56 -26.82
C LEU A 222 -13.21 66.60 -25.86
N ASN A 223 -13.10 67.86 -26.34
CA ASN A 223 -12.53 69.00 -25.61
C ASN A 223 -12.99 69.07 -24.15
N GLU A 224 -12.11 69.49 -23.25
CA GLU A 224 -12.41 69.60 -21.81
C GLU A 224 -13.59 70.56 -21.54
N SER A 225 -13.67 71.66 -22.29
CA SER A 225 -14.84 72.57 -22.34
C SER A 225 -16.14 71.83 -22.67
N TYR A 226 -16.11 70.81 -23.52
CA TYR A 226 -17.29 70.04 -23.91
C TYR A 226 -17.71 69.03 -22.85
N ARG A 227 -16.75 68.40 -22.19
CA ARG A 227 -17.00 67.55 -21.02
C ARG A 227 -17.65 68.38 -19.89
N LEU A 228 -17.18 69.61 -19.68
CA LEU A 228 -17.78 70.59 -18.77
C LEU A 228 -19.19 71.01 -19.23
N LYS A 229 -19.43 71.30 -20.51
CA LYS A 229 -20.78 71.58 -21.05
C LYS A 229 -21.77 70.42 -20.90
N ILE A 230 -21.30 69.17 -20.94
CA ILE A 230 -22.13 67.98 -20.67
C ILE A 230 -22.48 67.89 -19.18
N LEU A 231 -21.53 68.23 -18.30
CA LEU A 231 -21.71 68.25 -16.85
C LEU A 231 -22.64 69.38 -16.40
N ASP A 232 -22.50 70.57 -16.98
CA ASP A 232 -23.31 71.77 -16.72
C ASP A 232 -24.61 71.83 -17.54
N SER A 233 -24.93 70.76 -18.29
CA SER A 233 -26.15 70.60 -19.09
C SER A 233 -26.37 71.62 -20.22
N THR A 234 -25.34 72.36 -20.63
CA THR A 234 -25.38 73.35 -21.73
C THR A 234 -25.10 72.74 -23.11
N ALA A 235 -24.56 71.51 -23.18
CA ALA A 235 -24.47 70.75 -24.42
C ALA A 235 -25.86 70.26 -24.89
N SER A 236 -26.05 70.03 -26.19
CA SER A 236 -27.32 69.47 -26.69
C SER A 236 -27.63 68.15 -25.97
N LEU A 237 -28.88 67.96 -25.55
CA LEU A 237 -29.28 66.79 -24.78
C LEU A 237 -29.04 65.47 -25.56
N ARG A 238 -29.08 65.56 -26.90
CA ARG A 238 -28.62 64.53 -27.85
C ARG A 238 -27.18 64.08 -27.61
N ASN A 239 -26.25 65.03 -27.56
CA ASN A 239 -24.84 64.69 -27.43
C ASN A 239 -24.50 64.19 -26.02
N GLN A 240 -25.19 64.70 -24.99
CA GLN A 240 -25.07 64.19 -23.62
C GLN A 240 -25.46 62.70 -23.54
N ILE A 241 -26.57 62.31 -24.18
CA ILE A 241 -27.01 60.91 -24.24
C ILE A 241 -25.95 60.04 -24.93
N MET A 242 -25.47 60.47 -26.10
CA MET A 242 -24.50 59.67 -26.85
C MET A 242 -23.14 59.56 -26.15
N TYR A 243 -22.73 60.60 -25.44
CA TYR A 243 -21.52 60.58 -24.61
C TYR A 243 -21.61 59.53 -23.49
N TRP A 244 -22.71 59.51 -22.72
CA TRP A 244 -22.87 58.54 -21.64
C TRP A 244 -22.98 57.11 -22.16
N ASN A 245 -23.62 56.92 -23.32
CA ASN A 245 -23.67 55.59 -23.93
C ASN A 245 -22.30 55.12 -24.46
N LEU A 246 -21.48 56.00 -25.03
CA LEU A 246 -20.10 55.66 -25.42
C LEU A 246 -19.28 55.21 -24.21
N ASN A 247 -19.38 55.92 -23.08
CA ASN A 247 -18.72 55.54 -21.84
C ASN A 247 -19.22 54.19 -21.29
N GLY A 248 -20.54 53.95 -21.33
CA GLY A 248 -21.14 52.67 -20.94
C GLY A 248 -20.66 51.51 -21.81
N LEU A 249 -20.61 51.73 -23.12
CA LEU A 249 -20.10 50.76 -24.11
C LEU A 249 -18.63 50.42 -23.87
N ILE A 250 -17.77 51.43 -23.64
CA ILE A 250 -16.36 51.22 -23.30
C ILE A 250 -16.22 50.44 -21.99
N ALA A 251 -17.01 50.77 -20.97
CA ALA A 251 -16.98 50.07 -19.68
C ALA A 251 -17.42 48.60 -19.79
N ILE A 252 -18.33 48.26 -20.71
CA ILE A 252 -18.66 46.86 -21.03
C ILE A 252 -17.44 46.14 -21.63
N GLU A 253 -16.78 46.73 -22.63
CA GLU A 253 -15.58 46.12 -23.24
C GLU A 253 -14.43 45.97 -22.24
N GLU A 254 -14.35 46.84 -21.24
CA GLU A 254 -13.39 46.76 -20.14
C GLU A 254 -13.80 45.81 -19.01
N ASN A 255 -14.93 45.11 -19.15
CA ASN A 255 -15.45 44.17 -18.17
C ASN A 255 -15.74 44.83 -16.80
N LYS A 256 -16.24 46.09 -16.81
CA LYS A 256 -16.62 46.87 -15.62
C LYS A 256 -18.15 47.08 -15.57
N PRO A 257 -18.93 46.07 -15.17
CA PRO A 257 -20.39 46.06 -15.33
C PRO A 257 -21.12 47.09 -14.45
N ASP A 258 -20.63 47.37 -13.23
CA ASP A 258 -21.25 48.35 -12.33
C ASP A 258 -21.03 49.79 -12.83
N LEU A 259 -19.84 50.05 -13.40
CA LEU A 259 -19.53 51.33 -14.02
C LEU A 259 -20.36 51.54 -15.29
N ALA A 260 -20.50 50.50 -16.11
CA ALA A 260 -21.37 50.51 -17.29
C ALA A 260 -22.82 50.83 -16.91
N LYS A 261 -23.36 50.17 -15.87
CA LYS A 261 -24.71 50.43 -15.36
C LYS A 261 -24.92 51.89 -14.96
N ASN A 262 -23.94 52.49 -14.27
CA ASN A 262 -24.00 53.90 -13.88
C ASN A 262 -24.08 54.83 -15.12
N TYR A 263 -23.23 54.60 -16.12
CA TYR A 263 -23.26 55.40 -17.35
C TYR A 263 -24.57 55.25 -18.14
N PHE A 264 -25.13 54.04 -18.24
CA PHE A 264 -26.43 53.86 -18.89
C PHE A 264 -27.57 54.52 -18.11
N ASN A 265 -27.53 54.50 -16.78
CA ASN A 265 -28.50 55.23 -15.97
C ASN A 265 -28.43 56.75 -16.22
N LYS A 266 -27.22 57.32 -16.32
CA LYS A 266 -27.04 58.73 -16.69
C LYS A 266 -27.62 59.05 -18.07
N SER A 267 -27.38 58.20 -19.07
CA SER A 267 -28.02 58.32 -20.39
C SER A 267 -29.54 58.26 -20.29
N PHE A 268 -30.08 57.29 -19.53
CA PHE A 268 -31.52 57.08 -19.40
C PHE A 268 -32.24 58.28 -18.76
N ILE A 269 -31.65 58.91 -17.74
CA ILE A 269 -32.19 60.13 -17.13
C ILE A 269 -32.28 61.26 -18.17
N LYS A 270 -31.25 61.41 -19.02
CA LYS A 270 -31.25 62.44 -20.07
C LYS A 270 -32.29 62.14 -21.16
N VAL A 271 -32.52 60.87 -21.49
CA VAL A 271 -33.65 60.45 -22.35
C VAL A 271 -34.99 60.83 -21.73
N GLN A 272 -35.19 60.59 -20.42
CA GLN A 272 -36.43 60.96 -19.75
C GLN A 272 -36.72 62.47 -19.83
N ILE A 273 -35.69 63.31 -19.67
CA ILE A 273 -35.80 64.77 -19.81
C ILE A 273 -36.21 65.15 -21.24
N LEU A 274 -35.61 64.54 -22.28
CA LEU A 274 -36.05 64.76 -23.67
C LEU A 274 -37.51 64.38 -23.87
N THR A 275 -37.92 63.23 -23.33
CA THR A 275 -39.27 62.70 -23.56
C THR A 275 -40.35 63.52 -22.84
N ASN A 276 -40.00 64.19 -21.75
CA ASN A 276 -40.92 65.07 -21.01
C ASN A 276 -41.02 66.47 -21.63
N ASN A 277 -39.95 66.97 -22.26
CA ASN A 277 -39.95 68.27 -22.94
C ASN A 277 -40.46 68.20 -24.41
N ALA A 278 -40.41 67.03 -25.04
CA ALA A 278 -40.91 66.85 -26.41
C ALA A 278 -42.42 66.57 -26.46
N ARG A 279 -43.11 67.20 -27.41
CA ARG A 279 -44.56 67.11 -27.71
C ARG A 279 -45.08 65.70 -28.11
N GLN A 280 -44.48 64.59 -27.69
CA GLN A 280 -44.65 63.29 -28.36
C GLN A 280 -45.25 62.20 -27.48
N LYS A 281 -46.52 61.89 -27.75
CA LYS A 281 -47.28 60.73 -27.23
C LYS A 281 -46.64 59.37 -27.55
N ASN A 282 -45.71 59.31 -28.51
CA ASN A 282 -45.11 58.08 -29.04
C ASN A 282 -43.86 57.58 -28.27
N LEU A 283 -43.40 58.28 -27.23
CA LEU A 283 -42.19 57.90 -26.47
C LEU A 283 -42.45 56.90 -25.31
N LYS A 284 -43.72 56.52 -25.06
CA LYS A 284 -44.10 55.54 -24.02
C LYS A 284 -43.52 54.13 -24.26
N PHE A 285 -43.42 53.71 -25.51
CA PHE A 285 -42.84 52.41 -25.89
C PHE A 285 -41.34 52.32 -25.51
N ILE A 286 -40.61 53.42 -25.67
CA ILE A 286 -39.19 53.54 -25.32
C ILE A 286 -38.97 53.42 -23.80
N ARG A 287 -39.87 53.97 -22.99
CA ARG A 287 -39.83 53.85 -21.53
C ARG A 287 -40.00 52.41 -21.07
N PHE A 288 -40.97 51.69 -21.64
CA PHE A 288 -41.28 50.31 -21.27
C PHE A 288 -40.16 49.34 -21.68
N GLU A 289 -39.60 49.47 -22.90
CA GLU A 289 -38.50 48.61 -23.34
C GLU A 289 -37.19 48.84 -22.60
N ASN A 290 -36.84 50.09 -22.24
CA ASN A 290 -35.65 50.37 -21.44
C ASN A 290 -35.73 49.73 -20.05
N GLN A 291 -36.94 49.66 -19.47
CA GLN A 291 -37.16 49.05 -18.17
C GLN A 291 -37.05 47.52 -18.23
N ILE A 292 -37.58 46.87 -19.28
CA ILE A 292 -37.37 45.43 -19.53
C ILE A 292 -35.88 45.11 -19.65
N LYS A 293 -35.11 45.96 -20.35
CA LYS A 293 -33.67 45.74 -20.58
C LYS A 293 -32.82 45.99 -19.33
N LEU A 294 -33.19 46.97 -18.51
CA LEU A 294 -32.57 47.17 -17.19
C LEU A 294 -32.79 45.94 -16.30
N ASN A 295 -33.98 45.35 -16.35
CA ASN A 295 -34.30 44.13 -15.62
C ASN A 295 -33.53 42.91 -16.15
N ASP A 296 -33.48 42.70 -17.47
CA ASP A 296 -32.72 41.60 -18.10
C ASP A 296 -31.22 41.71 -17.87
N TYR A 297 -30.67 42.94 -17.84
CA TYR A 297 -29.26 43.14 -17.51
C TYR A 297 -28.99 42.89 -16.04
N ALA A 298 -29.89 43.33 -15.15
CA ALA A 298 -29.81 42.99 -13.73
C ALA A 298 -29.87 41.47 -13.52
N LEU A 299 -30.71 40.75 -14.29
CA LEU A 299 -30.78 39.30 -14.30
C LEU A 299 -29.45 38.67 -14.74
N LYS A 300 -28.85 39.10 -15.85
CA LYS A 300 -27.54 38.58 -16.29
C LYS A 300 -26.41 38.85 -15.30
N VAL A 301 -26.38 40.04 -14.70
CA VAL A 301 -25.43 40.35 -13.63
C VAL A 301 -25.66 39.42 -12.44
N SER A 302 -26.91 39.16 -12.07
CA SER A 302 -27.25 38.21 -11.01
C SER A 302 -26.83 36.79 -11.36
N GLU A 303 -27.05 36.31 -12.59
CA GLU A 303 -26.60 35.00 -13.07
C GLU A 303 -25.08 34.87 -13.01
N THR A 304 -24.33 35.90 -13.44
CA THR A 304 -22.87 35.88 -13.33
C THR A 304 -22.39 35.85 -11.88
N LYS A 305 -23.06 36.57 -10.98
CA LYS A 305 -22.75 36.52 -9.54
C LYS A 305 -23.09 35.16 -8.94
N ILE A 306 -24.21 34.56 -9.34
CA ILE A 306 -24.62 33.22 -8.90
C ILE A 306 -23.61 32.17 -9.40
N LYS A 307 -23.19 32.22 -10.66
CA LYS A 307 -22.16 31.31 -11.21
C LYS A 307 -20.82 31.45 -10.47
N ALA A 308 -20.35 32.67 -10.25
CA ALA A 308 -19.13 32.92 -9.49
C ALA A 308 -19.24 32.41 -8.03
N ASN A 309 -20.42 32.55 -7.41
CA ASN A 309 -20.67 32.00 -6.08
C ASN A 309 -20.71 30.46 -6.07
N ILE A 310 -21.28 29.82 -7.10
CA ILE A 310 -21.27 28.36 -7.25
C ILE A 310 -19.84 27.85 -7.41
N GLU A 311 -19.02 28.48 -8.25
CA GLU A 311 -17.60 28.14 -8.40
C GLU A 311 -16.83 28.31 -7.08
N LYS A 312 -17.10 29.39 -6.34
CA LYS A 312 -16.52 29.63 -5.01
C LYS A 312 -16.93 28.55 -4.00
N ILE A 313 -18.20 28.15 -3.99
CA ILE A 313 -18.71 27.07 -3.12
C ILE A 313 -18.07 25.73 -3.52
N ASP A 314 -17.94 25.43 -4.81
CA ASP A 314 -17.30 24.20 -5.29
C ASP A 314 -15.82 24.14 -4.87
N TYR A 315 -15.11 25.26 -4.99
CA TYR A 315 -13.74 25.38 -4.48
C TYR A 315 -13.66 25.17 -2.96
N GLN A 316 -14.56 25.78 -2.19
CA GLN A 316 -14.62 25.58 -0.73
C GLN A 316 -14.91 24.13 -0.35
N LYS A 317 -15.82 23.45 -1.07
CA LYS A 317 -16.11 22.02 -0.86
C LYS A 317 -14.89 21.14 -1.15
N LYS A 318 -14.17 21.40 -2.26
CA LYS A 318 -12.92 20.70 -2.58
C LYS A 318 -11.86 20.91 -1.50
N LEU A 319 -11.69 22.15 -1.02
CA LEU A 319 -10.75 22.46 0.06
C LEU A 319 -11.12 21.74 1.37
N GLN A 320 -12.40 21.75 1.75
CA GLN A 320 -12.89 20.98 2.92
C GLN A 320 -12.65 19.49 2.75
N PHE A 321 -12.90 18.94 1.56
CA PHE A 321 -12.62 17.54 1.26
C PHE A 321 -11.14 17.20 1.46
N TYR A 322 -10.22 18.00 0.92
CA TYR A 322 -8.78 17.78 1.11
C TYR A 322 -8.34 17.90 2.57
N LEU A 323 -8.90 18.84 3.33
CA LEU A 323 -8.63 18.98 4.76
C LEU A 323 -9.08 17.74 5.56
N ILE A 324 -10.28 17.24 5.29
CA ILE A 324 -10.79 16.03 5.94
C ILE A 324 -9.95 14.81 5.56
N ALA A 325 -9.63 14.64 4.27
CA ALA A 325 -8.77 13.56 3.81
C ALA A 325 -7.37 13.62 4.45
N GLY A 326 -6.80 14.81 4.60
CA GLY A 326 -5.52 15.02 5.29
C GLY A 326 -5.57 14.66 6.78
N LEU A 327 -6.65 15.01 7.48
CA LEU A 327 -6.85 14.63 8.89
C LEU A 327 -6.99 13.11 9.05
N VAL A 328 -7.74 12.44 8.16
CA VAL A 328 -7.87 10.97 8.16
C VAL A 328 -6.53 10.30 7.88
N LEU A 329 -5.73 10.82 6.95
CA LEU A 329 -4.39 10.29 6.69
C LEU A 329 -3.49 10.45 7.91
N LEU A 330 -3.54 11.61 8.58
CA LEU A 330 -2.75 11.87 9.78
C LEU A 330 -3.14 10.92 10.93
N THR A 331 -4.42 10.67 11.15
CA THR A 331 -4.87 9.73 12.19
C THR A 331 -4.42 8.30 11.90
N ILE A 332 -4.47 7.87 10.63
CA ILE A 332 -3.94 6.56 10.22
C ILE A 332 -2.44 6.46 10.53
N VAL A 333 -1.65 7.48 10.18
CA VAL A 333 -0.20 7.51 10.47
C VAL A 333 0.07 7.43 11.97
N VAL A 334 -0.67 8.18 12.79
CA VAL A 334 -0.53 8.13 14.26
C VAL A 334 -0.87 6.74 14.80
N VAL A 335 -1.95 6.12 14.33
CA VAL A 335 -2.33 4.75 14.74
C VAL A 335 -1.26 3.74 14.35
N LEU A 336 -0.72 3.82 13.13
CA LEU A 336 0.37 2.95 12.67
C LEU A 336 1.63 3.12 13.54
N LEU A 337 1.98 4.35 13.91
CA LEU A 337 3.12 4.63 14.80
C LEU A 337 2.92 4.02 16.19
N VAL A 338 1.71 4.17 16.77
CA VAL A 338 1.38 3.58 18.08
C VAL A 338 1.42 2.06 18.02
N LEU A 339 0.86 1.45 16.98
CA LEU A 339 0.90 -0.01 16.78
C LEU A 339 2.33 -0.52 16.62
N ASN A 340 3.14 0.16 15.80
CA ASN A 340 4.55 -0.19 15.61
C ASN A 340 5.33 -0.12 16.93
N ASN A 341 5.12 0.92 17.73
CA ASN A 341 5.76 1.05 19.04
C ASN A 341 5.31 -0.04 20.01
N ARG A 342 4.03 -0.41 20.03
CA ARG A 342 3.52 -1.53 20.85
C ARG A 342 4.13 -2.87 20.41
N LEU A 343 4.23 -3.12 19.11
CA LEU A 343 4.86 -4.33 18.57
C LEU A 343 6.34 -4.42 18.95
N LYS A 344 7.09 -3.31 18.81
CA LYS A 344 8.49 -3.24 19.24
C LYS A 344 8.65 -3.54 20.73
N ALA A 345 7.79 -2.97 21.58
CA ALA A 345 7.82 -3.24 23.01
C ALA A 345 7.56 -4.72 23.34
N LYS A 346 6.59 -5.36 22.66
CA LYS A 346 6.30 -6.79 22.81
C LYS A 346 7.48 -7.65 22.36
N ASN A 347 8.08 -7.36 21.21
CA ASN A 347 9.23 -8.09 20.69
C ASN A 347 10.46 -7.97 21.61
N ASN A 348 10.75 -6.76 22.11
CA ASN A 348 11.85 -6.55 23.05
C ASN A 348 11.64 -7.35 24.34
N LYS A 349 10.42 -7.39 24.87
CA LYS A 349 10.10 -8.21 26.05
C LYS A 349 10.34 -9.69 25.78
N LEU A 350 9.89 -10.19 24.63
CA LEU A 350 10.08 -11.58 24.22
C LEU A 350 11.56 -11.94 24.02
N LEU A 351 12.34 -11.04 23.41
CA LEU A 351 13.79 -11.18 23.23
C LEU A 351 14.53 -11.25 24.57
N VAL A 352 14.17 -10.39 25.53
CA VAL A 352 14.78 -10.41 26.87
C VAL A 352 14.46 -11.73 27.59
N GLN A 353 13.22 -12.21 27.49
CA GLN A 353 12.82 -13.50 28.07
C GLN A 353 13.60 -14.67 27.44
N SER A 354 13.66 -14.73 26.10
CA SER A 354 14.38 -15.79 25.38
C SER A 354 15.88 -15.78 25.69
N ASN A 355 16.51 -14.60 25.77
CA ASN A 355 17.92 -14.48 26.14
C ASN A 355 18.19 -14.96 27.57
N ALA A 356 17.30 -14.67 28.52
CA ALA A 356 17.43 -15.14 29.90
C ALA A 356 17.32 -16.67 29.98
N GLU A 357 16.42 -17.29 29.22
CA GLU A 357 16.31 -18.76 29.12
C GLU A 357 17.55 -19.39 28.49
N LEU A 358 18.06 -18.79 27.40
CA LEU A 358 19.29 -19.23 26.77
C LEU A 358 20.48 -19.17 27.71
N GLN A 359 20.64 -18.08 28.47
CA GLN A 359 21.71 -17.95 29.45
C GLN A 359 21.62 -19.00 30.57
N LYS A 360 20.42 -19.29 31.08
CA LYS A 360 20.22 -20.37 32.06
C LYS A 360 20.63 -21.72 31.48
N THR A 361 20.21 -22.00 30.24
CA THR A 361 20.54 -23.25 29.54
C THR A 361 22.04 -23.42 29.33
N ILE A 362 22.71 -22.35 28.90
CA ILE A 362 24.17 -22.32 28.74
C ILE A 362 24.86 -22.57 30.08
N HIS A 363 24.42 -21.90 31.15
CA HIS A 363 25.01 -22.06 32.48
C HIS A 363 24.89 -23.50 33.03
N ILE A 364 23.72 -24.12 32.85
CA ILE A 364 23.50 -25.54 33.21
C ILE A 364 24.43 -26.44 32.39
N LYS A 365 24.53 -26.20 31.09
CA LYS A 365 25.39 -26.99 30.19
C LYS A 365 26.87 -26.87 30.56
N THR A 366 27.35 -25.67 30.90
CA THR A 366 28.73 -25.44 31.32
C THR A 366 29.03 -26.19 32.63
N LYS A 367 28.15 -26.08 33.63
CA LYS A 367 28.31 -26.82 34.90
C LYS A 367 28.35 -28.34 34.69
N LEU A 368 27.54 -28.87 33.78
CA LEU A 368 27.54 -30.29 33.43
C LEU A 368 28.91 -30.73 32.88
N LEU A 369 29.48 -29.94 31.96
CA LEU A 369 30.78 -30.25 31.35
C LEU A 369 31.93 -30.23 32.37
N ASP A 370 31.88 -29.31 33.33
CA ASP A 370 32.88 -29.22 34.41
C ASP A 370 32.81 -30.45 35.32
N SER A 371 31.61 -30.85 35.76
CA SER A 371 31.41 -32.06 36.57
C SER A 371 31.82 -33.33 35.83
N PHE A 372 31.45 -33.46 34.55
CA PHE A 372 31.85 -34.58 33.69
C PHE A 372 33.38 -34.73 33.59
N SER A 373 34.07 -33.59 33.41
CA SER A 373 35.54 -33.58 33.32
C SER A 373 36.20 -34.05 34.62
N HIS A 374 35.59 -33.75 35.77
CA HIS A 374 36.08 -34.20 37.08
C HIS A 374 35.89 -35.71 37.27
N GLU A 375 34.69 -36.21 36.98
CA GLU A 375 34.35 -37.64 37.09
C GLU A 375 35.17 -38.53 36.16
N LEU A 376 35.55 -38.05 34.97
CA LEU A 376 36.47 -38.78 34.09
C LEU A 376 37.91 -38.80 34.60
N ARG A 377 38.36 -37.72 35.24
CA ARG A 377 39.76 -37.56 35.67
C ARG A 377 40.13 -38.54 36.80
N THR A 378 39.19 -38.83 37.70
CA THR A 378 39.39 -39.70 38.86
C THR A 378 39.78 -41.14 38.48
N PRO A 379 39.00 -41.91 37.70
CA PRO A 379 39.38 -43.25 37.27
C PRO A 379 40.60 -43.25 36.33
N LEU A 380 40.75 -42.22 35.48
CA LEU A 380 41.90 -42.09 34.58
C LEU A 380 43.21 -41.93 35.37
N ASN A 381 43.20 -41.17 36.47
CA ASN A 381 44.35 -41.02 37.35
C ASN A 381 44.65 -42.31 38.12
N ALA A 382 43.64 -43.09 38.51
CA ALA A 382 43.82 -44.40 39.12
C ALA A 382 44.46 -45.39 38.14
N ILE A 383 43.97 -45.46 36.89
CA ILE A 383 44.56 -46.24 35.79
C ILE A 383 46.03 -45.85 35.57
N LYS A 384 46.32 -44.54 35.49
CA LYS A 384 47.68 -44.03 35.32
C LYS A 384 48.59 -44.37 36.50
N GLY A 385 48.08 -44.31 37.72
CA GLY A 385 48.82 -44.67 38.94
C GLY A 385 49.16 -46.16 38.97
N VAL A 386 48.20 -47.01 38.65
CA VAL A 386 48.38 -48.47 38.60
C VAL A 386 49.32 -48.86 37.44
N LEU A 387 49.20 -48.25 36.27
CA LEU A 387 50.17 -48.43 35.16
C LEU A 387 51.59 -47.99 35.53
N TYR A 388 51.74 -46.92 36.32
CA TYR A 388 53.04 -46.48 36.84
C TYR A 388 53.63 -47.49 37.83
N LEU A 389 52.81 -48.13 38.66
CA LEU A 389 53.25 -49.21 39.56
C LEU A 389 53.67 -50.46 38.76
N PHE A 390 52.91 -50.85 37.74
CA PHE A 390 53.30 -51.92 36.81
C PHE A 390 54.59 -51.63 36.04
N SER A 391 54.87 -50.35 35.75
CA SER A 391 56.12 -49.93 35.09
C SER A 391 57.35 -49.98 36.02
N LYS A 392 57.17 -50.17 37.33
CA LYS A 392 58.26 -50.12 38.32
C LYS A 392 58.60 -51.45 38.98
N ASP A 393 57.70 -52.44 39.01
CA ASP A 393 57.94 -53.74 39.65
C ASP A 393 58.03 -54.89 38.63
N GLU A 394 59.17 -55.61 38.62
CA GLU A 394 59.40 -56.76 37.73
C GLU A 394 58.99 -58.13 38.32
N LYS A 395 58.60 -58.23 39.60
CA LYS A 395 58.30 -59.55 40.22
C LYS A 395 57.13 -59.52 41.21
N GLU A 396 56.11 -60.32 40.87
CA GLU A 396 55.11 -60.96 41.74
C GLU A 396 54.38 -60.09 42.79
N LYS A 397 53.37 -59.34 42.35
CA LYS A 397 52.09 -59.14 43.08
C LYS A 397 50.97 -58.62 42.16
N ASN A 398 50.86 -59.21 40.96
CA ASN A 398 50.06 -58.64 39.87
C ASN A 398 48.53 -58.76 40.04
N LYS A 399 48.00 -59.59 40.94
CA LYS A 399 46.55 -59.80 41.01
C LYS A 399 45.80 -58.58 41.57
N GLU A 400 46.32 -57.96 42.63
CA GLU A 400 45.69 -56.81 43.29
C GLU A 400 45.78 -55.55 42.42
N ASN A 401 46.92 -55.30 41.77
CA ASN A 401 47.07 -54.20 40.82
C ASN A 401 46.23 -54.43 39.54
N LEU A 402 46.09 -55.66 39.05
CA LEU A 402 45.22 -55.97 37.91
C LEU A 402 43.75 -55.76 38.30
N GLU A 403 43.34 -56.18 39.50
CA GLU A 403 42.00 -55.97 40.04
C GLU A 403 41.70 -54.46 40.20
N LEU A 404 42.66 -53.66 40.67
CA LEU A 404 42.54 -52.20 40.73
C LEU A 404 42.43 -51.56 39.34
N LEU A 405 43.21 -52.02 38.37
CA LEU A 405 43.15 -51.54 36.99
C LEU A 405 41.81 -51.89 36.34
N GLU A 406 41.35 -53.13 36.53
CA GLU A 406 40.08 -53.63 36.04
C GLU A 406 38.91 -52.85 36.66
N ASN A 407 38.94 -52.63 37.98
CA ASN A 407 37.93 -51.83 38.68
C ASN A 407 37.91 -50.38 38.18
N ALA A 408 39.07 -49.72 38.02
CA ALA A 408 39.13 -48.36 37.51
C ALA A 408 38.68 -48.25 36.04
N SER A 409 39.00 -49.25 35.21
CA SER A 409 38.54 -49.35 33.82
C SER A 409 37.03 -49.55 33.75
N ASN A 410 36.47 -50.46 34.55
CA ASN A 410 35.03 -50.72 34.61
C ASN A 410 34.24 -49.50 35.10
N GLN A 411 34.79 -48.74 36.06
CA GLN A 411 34.21 -47.46 36.49
C GLN A 411 34.17 -46.41 35.36
N LEU A 412 35.25 -46.28 34.59
CA LEU A 412 35.31 -45.37 33.44
C LEU A 412 34.29 -45.77 32.36
N ILE A 413 34.19 -47.07 32.05
CA ILE A 413 33.22 -47.60 31.08
C ILE A 413 31.79 -47.31 31.55
N THR A 414 31.50 -47.53 32.83
CA THR A 414 30.18 -47.27 33.42
C THR A 414 29.82 -45.79 33.35
N LEU A 415 30.76 -44.89 33.68
CA LEU A 415 30.57 -43.44 33.58
C LEU A 415 30.28 -42.98 32.15
N VAL A 416 31.09 -43.44 31.18
CA VAL A 416 30.90 -43.11 29.76
C VAL A 416 29.58 -43.65 29.25
N THR A 417 29.25 -44.90 29.58
CA THR A 417 27.98 -45.54 29.18
C THR A 417 26.79 -44.80 29.76
N ASN A 418 26.81 -44.43 31.04
CA ASN A 418 25.73 -43.68 31.68
C ASN A 418 25.54 -42.28 31.08
N VAL A 419 26.63 -41.61 30.66
CA VAL A 419 26.56 -40.30 29.98
C VAL A 419 26.01 -40.43 28.56
N ILE A 420 26.41 -41.47 27.82
CA ILE A 420 25.85 -41.77 26.51
C ILE A 420 24.37 -42.10 26.65
N ASP A 421 24.00 -43.00 27.56
CA ASP A 421 22.61 -43.36 27.83
C ASP A 421 21.79 -42.13 28.19
N TYR A 422 22.30 -41.25 29.07
CA TYR A 422 21.58 -40.02 29.43
C TYR A 422 21.31 -39.12 28.21
N ASN A 423 22.31 -38.91 27.33
CA ASN A 423 22.16 -38.06 26.14
C ASN A 423 21.32 -38.72 25.03
N VAL A 424 21.45 -40.03 24.84
CA VAL A 424 20.69 -40.77 23.82
C VAL A 424 19.19 -40.81 24.17
N ILE A 425 18.84 -40.80 25.46
CA ILE A 425 17.43 -40.78 25.89
C ILE A 425 16.72 -39.44 25.62
N ASP A 426 17.43 -38.33 25.34
CA ASP A 426 16.79 -37.07 24.90
C ASP A 426 16.35 -37.10 23.41
N SER A 427 16.86 -38.06 22.64
CA SER A 427 16.41 -38.34 21.27
C SER A 427 15.26 -39.36 21.28
N ASN A 428 14.39 -39.37 20.25
CA ASN A 428 13.27 -40.32 20.11
C ASN A 428 13.74 -41.80 20.11
N ILE A 429 14.02 -42.38 21.28
CA ILE A 429 14.37 -43.80 21.44
C ILE A 429 13.11 -44.64 21.18
N LYS A 430 13.23 -45.65 20.32
CA LYS A 430 12.24 -46.74 20.23
C LYS A 430 12.57 -47.78 21.30
N LEU A 431 11.59 -48.15 22.12
CA LEU A 431 11.73 -49.22 23.11
C LEU A 431 11.91 -50.56 22.41
N ASN A 432 12.88 -51.37 22.86
CA ASN A 432 13.10 -52.73 22.36
C ASN A 432 12.36 -53.72 23.26
N ASN A 433 11.03 -53.78 23.12
CA ASN A 433 10.21 -54.65 23.96
C ASN A 433 10.37 -56.11 23.53
N GLU A 434 10.64 -56.98 24.51
CA GLU A 434 10.69 -58.42 24.35
C GLU A 434 9.82 -59.11 25.42
N ILE A 435 9.57 -60.41 25.27
CA ILE A 435 8.87 -61.20 26.29
C ILE A 435 9.86 -61.55 27.39
N VAL A 436 9.55 -61.16 28.62
CA VAL A 436 10.42 -61.29 29.79
C VAL A 436 9.69 -62.04 30.90
N ASP A 437 10.35 -63.07 31.44
CA ASP A 437 9.95 -63.69 32.70
C ASP A 437 10.43 -62.82 33.88
N ILE A 438 9.49 -62.21 34.60
CA ILE A 438 9.81 -61.30 35.72
C ILE A 438 10.52 -62.03 36.86
N LYS A 439 10.09 -63.27 37.16
CA LYS A 439 10.65 -64.03 38.27
C LYS A 439 12.08 -64.45 37.97
N GLU A 440 12.34 -64.91 36.74
CA GLU A 440 13.69 -65.23 36.30
C GLU A 440 14.58 -63.99 36.28
N LEU A 441 14.07 -62.87 35.75
CA LEU A 441 14.83 -61.62 35.70
C LEU A 441 15.23 -61.14 37.10
N LEU A 442 14.27 -61.09 38.04
CA LEU A 442 14.55 -60.69 39.42
C LEU A 442 15.52 -61.67 40.07
N ALA A 443 15.33 -62.98 39.93
CA ALA A 443 16.22 -63.98 40.49
C ALA A 443 17.66 -63.84 39.97
N LEU A 444 17.85 -63.55 38.67
CA LEU A 444 19.17 -63.30 38.09
C LEU A 444 19.82 -62.04 38.67
N ILE A 445 19.08 -60.94 38.78
CA ILE A 445 19.58 -59.68 39.34
C ILE A 445 19.94 -59.87 40.82
N ILE A 446 19.06 -60.48 41.62
CA ILE A 446 19.27 -60.72 43.05
C ILE A 446 20.50 -61.60 43.25
N LYS A 447 20.60 -62.73 42.54
CA LYS A 447 21.75 -63.64 42.63
C LYS A 447 23.07 -62.94 42.30
N HIS A 448 23.06 -62.02 41.34
CA HIS A 448 24.24 -61.21 41.02
C HIS A 448 24.66 -60.34 42.21
N TYR A 449 23.72 -59.61 42.82
CA TYR A 449 24.02 -58.73 43.95
C TYR A 449 24.32 -59.50 45.23
N GLU A 450 23.64 -60.61 45.53
CA GLU A 450 23.95 -61.49 46.66
C GLU A 450 25.41 -61.96 46.65
N ALA A 451 25.96 -62.27 45.47
CA ALA A 451 27.37 -62.66 45.33
C ALA A 451 28.36 -61.50 45.60
N LEU A 452 27.90 -60.25 45.55
CA LEU A 452 28.71 -59.05 45.77
C LEU A 452 28.58 -58.48 47.19
N ILE A 453 27.62 -58.99 47.99
CA ILE A 453 27.41 -58.55 49.37
C ILE A 453 28.61 -58.94 50.23
N LYS A 454 29.37 -57.92 50.69
CA LYS A 454 30.44 -58.07 51.69
C LYS A 454 30.01 -57.66 53.10
N ASN A 455 28.83 -57.06 53.23
CA ASN A 455 28.25 -56.55 54.47
C ASN A 455 27.16 -57.53 54.92
N GLU A 456 26.89 -57.73 56.21
CA GLU A 456 25.91 -58.73 56.71
C GLU A 456 24.43 -58.35 56.43
N ASN A 457 24.12 -57.91 55.21
CA ASN A 457 22.79 -57.50 54.77
C ASN A 457 21.97 -58.73 54.31
N SER A 458 20.66 -58.65 54.49
CA SER A 458 19.69 -59.64 53.99
C SER A 458 18.83 -59.06 52.87
N ILE A 459 18.50 -59.86 51.86
CA ILE A 459 17.57 -59.50 50.78
C ILE A 459 16.33 -60.38 50.89
N THR A 460 15.15 -59.76 50.93
CA THR A 460 13.87 -60.45 50.92
C THR A 460 13.05 -60.02 49.71
N VAL A 461 12.58 -60.99 48.91
CA VAL A 461 11.79 -60.71 47.70
C VAL A 461 10.42 -61.34 47.77
N THR A 462 9.40 -60.51 47.57
CA THR A 462 7.99 -60.91 47.60
C THR A 462 7.33 -60.49 46.28
N ILE A 463 6.70 -61.44 45.59
CA ILE A 463 5.94 -61.20 44.36
C ILE A 463 4.51 -61.63 44.63
N GLU A 464 3.55 -60.73 44.47
CA GLU A 464 2.14 -61.03 44.70
C GLU A 464 1.60 -62.07 43.68
N PRO A 465 0.68 -62.96 44.08
CA PRO A 465 0.17 -64.04 43.22
C PRO A 465 -0.48 -63.57 41.91
N ASN A 466 -0.99 -62.34 41.87
CA ASN A 466 -1.71 -61.77 40.73
C ASN A 466 -0.78 -61.16 39.66
N VAL A 467 0.53 -61.08 39.93
CA VAL A 467 1.53 -60.61 38.96
C VAL A 467 1.73 -61.68 37.89
N SER A 468 1.53 -61.32 36.63
CA SER A 468 1.80 -62.24 35.54
C SER A 468 3.30 -62.51 35.39
N ASN A 469 3.64 -63.75 35.08
CA ASN A 469 5.04 -64.17 34.96
C ASN A 469 5.71 -63.62 33.70
N LEU A 470 4.97 -63.57 32.58
CA LEU A 470 5.47 -63.17 31.26
C LEU A 470 4.92 -61.80 30.86
N ILE A 471 5.81 -60.83 30.72
CA ILE A 471 5.47 -59.45 30.33
C ILE A 471 6.22 -59.01 29.08
N TYR A 472 5.62 -58.13 28.29
CA TYR A 472 6.23 -57.55 27.10
C TYR A 472 6.79 -56.17 27.42
N ILE A 473 8.12 -56.10 27.56
CA ILE A 473 8.83 -54.90 28.04
C ILE A 473 10.27 -54.86 27.52
N ASP A 474 10.87 -53.68 27.49
CA ASP A 474 12.31 -53.51 27.31
C ASP A 474 13.07 -54.01 28.55
N LYS A 475 13.59 -55.24 28.45
CA LYS A 475 14.35 -55.92 29.50
C LYS A 475 15.54 -55.09 29.98
N THR A 476 16.22 -54.41 29.06
CA THR A 476 17.45 -53.66 29.40
C THR A 476 17.10 -52.49 30.31
N ARG A 477 16.07 -51.72 29.96
CA ARG A 477 15.63 -50.56 30.77
C ARG A 477 15.09 -50.98 32.14
N LEU A 478 14.28 -52.04 32.19
CA LEU A 478 13.78 -52.58 33.46
C LEU A 478 14.92 -53.08 34.35
N SER A 479 15.88 -53.81 33.78
CA SER A 479 17.07 -54.29 34.50
C SER A 479 17.89 -53.13 35.05
N GLN A 480 18.12 -52.08 34.25
CA GLN A 480 18.85 -50.89 34.69
C GLN A 480 18.19 -50.19 35.88
N ILE A 481 16.85 -50.04 35.86
CA ILE A 481 16.09 -49.46 36.98
C ILE A 481 16.29 -50.30 38.25
N LEU A 482 16.02 -51.61 38.15
CA LEU A 482 16.09 -52.54 39.28
C LEU A 482 17.52 -52.62 39.86
N SER A 483 18.52 -52.83 39.00
CA SER A 483 19.93 -52.86 39.41
C SER A 483 20.36 -51.59 40.12
N CYS A 484 19.98 -50.41 39.62
CA CYS A 484 20.36 -49.15 40.26
C CYS A 484 19.73 -48.97 41.65
N LEU A 485 18.44 -49.31 41.80
CA LEU A 485 17.75 -49.16 43.07
C LEU A 485 18.22 -50.20 44.11
N ILE A 486 18.45 -51.45 43.67
CA ILE A 486 18.96 -52.52 44.54
C ILE A 486 20.40 -52.23 44.97
N ASP A 487 21.26 -51.78 44.04
CA ASP A 487 22.64 -51.40 44.36
C ASP A 487 22.68 -50.25 45.38
N ASN A 488 21.87 -49.21 45.20
CA ASN A 488 21.76 -48.11 46.16
C ASN A 488 21.30 -48.61 47.54
N ALA A 489 20.24 -49.41 47.59
CA ALA A 489 19.70 -49.97 48.83
C ALA A 489 20.75 -50.80 49.59
N LEU A 490 21.49 -51.66 48.90
CA LEU A 490 22.52 -52.50 49.50
C LEU A 490 23.76 -51.72 49.95
N LYS A 491 24.14 -50.71 49.18
CA LYS A 491 25.32 -49.89 49.42
C LYS A 491 25.18 -48.99 50.65
N PHE A 492 24.00 -48.43 50.86
CA PHE A 492 23.73 -47.49 51.97
C PHE A 492 23.14 -48.17 53.21
N THR A 493 22.98 -49.49 53.17
CA THR A 493 22.56 -50.33 54.30
C THR A 493 23.73 -51.16 54.82
N SER A 494 23.87 -51.23 56.14
CA SER A 494 24.89 -52.06 56.80
C SER A 494 24.26 -52.83 57.94
N LYS A 495 24.38 -54.17 57.92
CA LYS A 495 23.76 -55.09 58.89
C LYS A 495 22.24 -54.90 58.98
N GLY A 496 21.59 -54.74 57.83
CA GLY A 496 20.16 -54.45 57.72
C GLY A 496 19.43 -55.34 56.72
N GLU A 497 18.22 -54.92 56.35
CA GLU A 497 17.35 -55.65 55.43
C GLU A 497 16.98 -54.79 54.22
N VAL A 498 17.04 -55.39 53.03
CA VAL A 498 16.53 -54.82 51.78
C VAL A 498 15.35 -55.66 51.29
N LYS A 499 14.17 -55.05 51.20
CA LYS A 499 12.91 -55.69 50.76
C LYS A 499 12.55 -55.25 49.36
N ILE A 500 12.29 -56.22 48.48
CA ILE A 500 11.80 -55.98 47.12
C ILE A 500 10.39 -56.58 47.04
N ASN A 501 9.39 -55.73 46.80
CA ASN A 501 8.00 -56.15 46.65
C ASN A 501 7.49 -55.80 45.25
N VAL A 502 6.85 -56.76 44.58
CA VAL A 502 6.21 -56.58 43.28
C VAL A 502 4.72 -56.88 43.40
N SER A 503 3.89 -55.87 43.14
CA SER A 503 2.43 -55.94 43.24
C SER A 503 1.74 -55.44 41.97
N VAL A 504 0.44 -55.71 41.84
CA VAL A 504 -0.39 -55.21 40.72
C VAL A 504 -1.30 -54.10 41.22
N LEU A 505 -1.21 -52.90 40.64
CA LEU A 505 -2.08 -51.77 40.98
C LEU A 505 -3.40 -51.77 40.19
N ALA A 506 -3.35 -52.17 38.93
CA ALA A 506 -4.50 -52.21 38.04
C ALA A 506 -4.35 -53.29 36.96
N ILE A 507 -5.49 -53.84 36.51
CA ILE A 507 -5.58 -54.81 35.42
C ILE A 507 -6.60 -54.29 34.43
N GLU A 508 -6.19 -54.06 33.18
CA GLU A 508 -7.04 -53.58 32.09
C GLU A 508 -6.84 -54.45 30.85
N GLY A 509 -7.73 -55.43 30.64
CA GLY A 509 -7.64 -56.35 29.50
C GLY A 509 -6.36 -57.20 29.54
N ASN A 510 -5.51 -57.05 28.52
CA ASN A 510 -4.21 -57.72 28.43
C ASN A 510 -3.06 -56.89 29.02
N LYS A 511 -3.35 -55.83 29.77
CA LYS A 511 -2.36 -54.95 30.40
C LYS A 511 -2.44 -55.02 31.92
N GLN A 512 -1.28 -54.96 32.56
CA GLN A 512 -1.14 -54.82 34.00
C GLN A 512 -0.30 -53.58 34.33
N VAL A 513 -0.71 -52.84 35.36
CA VAL A 513 0.15 -51.82 35.97
C VAL A 513 0.87 -52.47 37.14
N LEU A 514 2.15 -52.77 36.95
CA LEU A 514 3.00 -53.39 37.96
C LEU A 514 3.65 -52.31 38.80
N ASN A 515 3.72 -52.54 40.11
CA ASN A 515 4.38 -51.67 41.07
C ASN A 515 5.53 -52.41 41.75
N PHE A 516 6.70 -51.78 41.74
CA PHE A 516 7.93 -52.28 42.31
C PHE A 516 8.32 -51.38 43.46
N LYS A 517 8.46 -51.95 44.65
CA LYS A 517 8.81 -51.25 45.88
C LYS A 517 10.07 -51.84 46.48
N ILE A 518 11.12 -51.04 46.54
CA ILE A 518 12.43 -51.40 47.11
C ILE A 518 12.61 -50.58 48.39
N SER A 519 12.63 -51.24 49.54
CA SER A 519 12.79 -50.63 50.86
C SER A 519 14.05 -51.12 51.54
N ASP A 520 14.81 -50.21 52.13
CA ASP A 520 16.01 -50.51 52.91
C ASP A 520 15.93 -49.90 54.32
N THR A 521 16.71 -50.45 55.25
CA THR A 521 16.87 -49.95 56.63
C THR A 521 18.19 -49.20 56.80
N GLY A 522 18.65 -48.52 55.74
CA GLY A 522 19.93 -47.83 55.69
C GLY A 522 19.94 -46.45 56.35
N ILE A 523 20.96 -45.65 56.02
CA ILE A 523 21.18 -44.32 56.60
C ILE A 523 20.09 -43.28 56.27
N GLY A 524 19.25 -43.54 55.27
CA GLY A 524 18.22 -42.62 54.80
C GLY A 524 18.77 -41.32 54.18
N ILE A 525 17.85 -40.45 53.73
CA ILE A 525 18.16 -39.19 53.02
C ILE A 525 17.43 -38.05 53.73
N SER A 526 18.14 -36.95 54.00
CA SER A 526 17.54 -35.75 54.61
C SER A 526 16.55 -35.05 53.67
N LYS A 527 15.57 -34.33 54.24
CA LYS A 527 14.52 -33.62 53.46
C LYS A 527 15.05 -32.59 52.48
N GLU A 528 16.17 -31.94 52.81
CA GLU A 528 16.82 -30.97 51.93
C GLU A 528 17.46 -31.66 50.71
N ASN A 529 18.08 -32.82 50.93
CA ASN A 529 18.75 -33.56 49.87
C ASN A 529 17.78 -34.31 48.96
N LEU A 530 16.64 -34.80 49.48
CA LEU A 530 15.58 -35.48 48.70
C LEU A 530 15.10 -34.65 47.49
N ALA A 531 15.05 -33.32 47.60
CA ALA A 531 14.65 -32.45 46.50
C ALA A 531 15.65 -32.44 45.33
N THR A 532 16.86 -32.90 45.56
CA THR A 532 18.01 -32.65 44.67
C THR A 532 18.74 -33.91 44.21
N ILE A 533 18.44 -35.08 44.77
CA ILE A 533 19.05 -36.38 44.41
C ILE A 533 18.82 -36.83 42.97
N PHE A 534 17.86 -36.20 42.27
CA PHE A 534 17.60 -36.45 40.84
C PHE A 534 18.35 -35.49 39.92
N GLU A 535 19.02 -34.46 40.46
CA GLU A 535 19.90 -33.61 39.67
C GLU A 535 21.16 -34.39 39.27
N LEU A 536 21.58 -34.23 38.01
CA LEU A 536 22.77 -34.92 37.49
C LEU A 536 24.01 -34.56 38.30
N PHE A 537 24.79 -35.58 38.65
CA PHE A 537 26.07 -35.45 39.37
C PHE A 537 25.95 -34.83 40.77
N LYS A 538 24.74 -34.72 41.33
CA LYS A 538 24.53 -34.20 42.68
C LYS A 538 24.58 -35.33 43.69
N GLN A 539 25.35 -35.13 44.75
CA GLN A 539 25.59 -36.12 45.80
C GLN A 539 25.32 -35.50 47.18
N VAL A 540 24.95 -36.35 48.14
CA VAL A 540 24.43 -35.95 49.46
C VAL A 540 25.53 -35.33 50.35
N SER A 541 26.80 -35.78 50.26
CA SER A 541 27.97 -35.13 50.89
C SER A 541 29.32 -35.72 50.42
N ASP A 542 30.42 -34.95 50.57
CA ASP A 542 31.80 -35.38 50.28
C ASP A 542 32.27 -36.55 51.17
N GLU A 543 31.79 -36.63 52.42
CA GLU A 543 32.12 -37.72 53.36
C GLU A 543 31.44 -39.04 52.98
N ILE A 544 30.22 -38.99 52.46
CA ILE A 544 29.51 -40.17 51.94
C ILE A 544 30.16 -40.64 50.63
N HIS A 545 30.61 -39.69 49.78
CA HIS A 545 31.38 -39.99 48.57
C HIS A 545 32.69 -40.72 48.88
N MET A 546 33.46 -40.26 49.87
CA MET A 546 34.71 -40.91 50.28
C MET A 546 34.51 -42.32 50.87
N LYS A 547 33.36 -42.59 51.48
CA LYS A 547 33.07 -43.88 52.15
C LYS A 547 32.39 -44.92 51.25
N TYR A 548 31.55 -44.49 50.32
CA TYR A 548 30.73 -45.40 49.51
C TYR A 548 30.88 -45.20 47.98
N GLY A 549 31.45 -44.09 47.50
CA GLY A 549 31.63 -43.78 46.07
C GLY A 549 30.31 -43.55 45.30
N GLY A 550 30.36 -43.40 43.97
CA GLY A 550 29.19 -43.33 43.08
C GLY A 550 29.21 -42.14 42.11
N SER A 551 28.58 -42.28 40.94
CA SER A 551 28.65 -41.27 39.86
C SER A 551 27.64 -40.12 39.99
N GLY A 552 26.68 -40.20 40.91
CA GLY A 552 25.56 -39.23 41.01
C GLY A 552 24.62 -39.23 39.80
N LEU A 553 24.67 -40.25 38.93
CA LEU A 553 23.83 -40.36 37.73
C LEU A 553 22.69 -41.38 37.87
N GLY A 554 22.77 -42.30 38.83
CA GLY A 554 21.89 -43.46 38.94
C GLY A 554 20.41 -43.12 39.06
N LEU A 555 20.02 -42.30 40.04
CA LEU A 555 18.62 -41.95 40.29
C LEU A 555 18.01 -41.06 39.18
N ALA A 556 18.83 -40.20 38.57
CA ALA A 556 18.42 -39.43 37.39
C ALA A 556 18.10 -40.35 36.20
N LEU A 557 18.90 -41.40 36.00
CA LEU A 557 18.68 -42.41 34.94
C LEU A 557 17.47 -43.30 35.26
N VAL A 558 17.26 -43.68 36.53
CA VAL A 558 16.06 -44.41 36.99
C VAL A 558 14.81 -43.62 36.64
N LYS A 559 14.74 -42.34 37.05
CA LYS A 559 13.58 -41.49 36.75
C LYS A 559 13.32 -41.41 35.25
N LYS A 560 14.36 -41.21 34.45
CA LYS A 560 14.26 -41.13 32.98
C LYS A 560 13.79 -42.44 32.33
N ASN A 561 14.32 -43.58 32.79
CA ASN A 561 13.92 -44.89 32.29
C ASN A 561 12.48 -45.25 32.67
N VAL A 562 12.03 -44.87 33.88
CA VAL A 562 10.64 -45.03 34.30
C VAL A 562 9.71 -44.17 33.45
N GLU A 563 10.06 -42.91 33.18
CA GLU A 563 9.31 -42.03 32.29
C GLU A 563 9.22 -42.58 30.84
N LEU A 564 10.32 -43.13 30.31
CA LEU A 564 10.33 -43.81 29.00
C LEU A 564 9.38 -45.02 28.95
N LEU A 565 9.32 -45.79 30.04
CA LEU A 565 8.39 -46.90 30.20
C LEU A 565 6.97 -46.43 30.57
N LYS A 566 6.70 -45.12 30.49
CA LYS A 566 5.42 -44.46 30.80
C LYS A 566 4.94 -44.74 32.22
N GLY A 567 5.90 -44.88 33.13
CA GLY A 567 5.68 -45.17 34.54
C GLY A 567 5.75 -43.93 35.44
N ASN A 568 5.47 -44.15 36.73
CA ASN A 568 5.67 -43.15 37.77
C ASN A 568 6.72 -43.63 38.77
N PHE A 569 7.59 -42.73 39.23
CA PHE A 569 8.61 -42.99 40.25
C PHE A 569 8.38 -42.10 41.47
N ASN A 570 8.43 -42.68 42.67
CA ASN A 570 8.36 -42.00 43.95
C ASN A 570 9.46 -42.50 44.89
N ILE A 571 9.91 -41.64 45.80
CA ILE A 571 10.90 -42.01 46.82
C ILE A 571 10.56 -41.33 48.15
N GLU A 572 10.54 -42.13 49.20
CA GLU A 572 10.31 -41.69 50.57
C GLU A 572 11.51 -42.10 51.42
N SER A 573 12.01 -41.19 52.25
CA SER A 573 13.14 -41.50 53.13
C SER A 573 13.14 -40.66 54.39
N GLU A 574 13.62 -41.28 55.47
CA GLU A 574 13.85 -40.63 56.76
C GLU A 574 15.25 -40.99 57.25
N GLU A 575 15.97 -39.98 57.75
CA GLU A 575 17.37 -40.11 58.16
C GLU A 575 17.52 -41.08 59.33
N ASN A 576 18.45 -42.04 59.20
CA ASN A 576 18.69 -43.17 60.11
C ASN A 576 17.55 -44.19 60.24
N VAL A 577 16.50 -44.10 59.42
CA VAL A 577 15.40 -45.06 59.37
C VAL A 577 15.47 -45.90 58.10
N GLY A 578 15.76 -45.27 56.96
CA GLY A 578 15.95 -45.94 55.67
C GLY A 578 15.31 -45.22 54.49
N THR A 579 15.34 -45.87 53.33
CA THR A 579 14.77 -45.34 52.09
C THR A 579 13.81 -46.35 51.45
N THR A 580 12.72 -45.85 50.87
CA THR A 580 11.75 -46.63 50.09
C THR A 580 11.60 -45.99 48.73
N SER A 581 12.08 -46.69 47.70
CA SER A 581 11.90 -46.31 46.30
C SER A 581 10.77 -47.13 45.69
N GLU A 582 9.80 -46.45 45.08
CA GLU A 582 8.60 -47.07 44.52
C GLU A 582 8.42 -46.63 43.06
N PHE A 583 8.19 -47.57 42.15
CA PHE A 583 7.90 -47.23 40.77
C PHE A 583 6.84 -48.14 40.15
N SER A 584 6.01 -47.55 39.30
CA SER A 584 4.94 -48.26 38.59
C SER A 584 5.14 -48.18 37.09
N ILE A 585 4.87 -49.26 36.36
CA ILE A 585 4.97 -49.34 34.90
C ILE A 585 3.79 -50.12 34.32
N GLU A 586 3.28 -49.67 33.17
CA GLU A 586 2.26 -50.39 32.40
C GLU A 586 2.93 -51.40 31.47
N VAL A 587 2.52 -52.67 31.55
CA VAL A 587 3.06 -53.75 30.72
C VAL A 587 1.94 -54.55 30.08
N GLU A 588 2.18 -55.01 28.85
CA GLU A 588 1.33 -56.00 28.20
C GLU A 588 1.71 -57.40 28.67
N VAL A 589 0.71 -58.20 29.03
CA VAL A 589 0.88 -59.56 29.52
C VAL A 589 0.59 -60.55 28.40
N LYS A 590 1.43 -61.59 28.28
CA LYS A 590 1.16 -62.72 27.39
C LYS A 590 0.87 -63.99 28.19
N ASN A 591 -0.11 -64.76 27.73
CA ASN A 591 -0.42 -66.07 28.27
C ASN A 591 0.56 -67.12 27.73
N SER A 592 1.00 -68.02 28.62
CA SER A 592 2.00 -69.05 28.38
C SER A 592 1.67 -70.05 27.25
N GLU A 593 0.43 -70.07 26.73
CA GLU A 593 -0.01 -70.98 25.66
C GLU A 593 0.52 -70.63 24.26
N SER A 594 1.23 -69.50 24.08
CA SER A 594 1.59 -68.97 22.75
C SER A 594 3.09 -68.95 22.41
N LEU A 595 3.92 -69.72 23.13
CA LEU A 595 5.38 -69.66 23.02
C LEU A 595 6.08 -70.91 22.45
N GLU A 596 5.36 -71.99 22.11
CA GLU A 596 5.99 -73.25 21.65
C GLU A 596 6.37 -73.31 20.16
N ASN A 597 6.13 -72.28 19.34
CA ASN A 597 6.26 -72.40 17.87
C ASN A 597 7.38 -71.63 17.17
N GLU A 598 8.39 -71.06 17.86
CA GLU A 598 9.45 -70.29 17.17
C GLU A 598 10.90 -70.55 17.61
N ILE A 599 11.22 -71.75 18.12
CA ILE A 599 12.63 -72.13 18.29
C ILE A 599 12.84 -73.56 17.82
N THR A 600 13.23 -73.72 16.56
CA THR A 600 14.18 -74.75 16.08
C THR A 600 14.40 -74.57 14.57
N SER A 601 15.47 -73.86 14.20
CA SER A 601 16.14 -74.08 12.92
C SER A 601 17.62 -74.27 13.22
N GLU A 602 18.01 -75.51 13.49
CA GLU A 602 19.40 -75.93 13.50
C GLU A 602 19.94 -75.77 12.07
N THR A 603 20.81 -74.78 11.86
CA THR A 603 21.56 -74.66 10.61
C THR A 603 22.72 -75.66 10.63
N ASN A 604 22.73 -76.49 9.59
CA ASN A 604 23.74 -77.51 9.35
C ASN A 604 25.06 -76.82 8.90
N VAL A 605 25.88 -76.38 9.86
CA VAL A 605 27.13 -75.66 9.60
C VAL A 605 28.18 -76.61 9.03
N GLN A 606 28.65 -76.33 7.81
CA GLN A 606 29.73 -77.08 7.16
C GLN A 606 31.08 -76.68 7.81
N LYS A 607 31.65 -77.59 8.60
CA LYS A 607 32.93 -77.41 9.30
C LYS A 607 34.09 -77.19 8.32
N CYS A 608 34.96 -76.23 8.62
CA CYS A 608 36.14 -75.91 7.81
C CYS A 608 37.42 -76.51 8.43
N ASN A 609 38.29 -77.10 7.60
CA ASN A 609 39.55 -77.76 8.02
C ASN A 609 40.77 -76.80 8.09
N SER A 610 40.57 -75.48 8.10
CA SER A 610 41.64 -74.48 8.19
C SER A 610 41.74 -73.92 9.61
N ASN A 611 42.95 -73.72 10.14
CA ASN A 611 43.18 -73.07 11.44
C ASN A 611 43.35 -71.54 11.31
N LYS A 612 43.06 -70.97 10.14
CA LYS A 612 43.33 -69.56 9.85
C LYS A 612 42.08 -68.69 9.88
N ILE A 613 42.09 -67.65 10.72
CA ILE A 613 41.00 -66.68 10.90
C ILE A 613 41.43 -65.31 10.36
N LEU A 614 40.57 -64.63 9.60
CA LEU A 614 40.80 -63.24 9.19
C LEU A 614 40.13 -62.29 10.19
N ILE A 615 40.90 -61.34 10.72
CA ILE A 615 40.40 -60.26 11.57
C ILE A 615 40.38 -58.98 10.73
N VAL A 616 39.21 -58.42 10.49
CA VAL A 616 39.02 -57.15 9.77
C VAL A 616 38.50 -56.11 10.76
N GLU A 617 39.36 -55.19 11.17
CA GLU A 617 39.12 -54.21 12.24
C GLU A 617 40.03 -53.00 11.99
N ASP A 618 39.53 -51.77 12.10
CA ASP A 618 40.33 -50.56 11.83
C ASP A 618 41.21 -50.13 13.02
N ASN A 619 40.82 -50.51 14.24
CA ASN A 619 41.56 -50.21 15.44
C ASN A 619 42.67 -51.25 15.71
N LYS A 620 43.93 -50.81 15.57
CA LYS A 620 45.13 -51.63 15.83
C LYS A 620 45.16 -52.28 17.22
N ILE A 621 44.61 -51.64 18.25
CA ILE A 621 44.57 -52.20 19.60
C ILE A 621 43.61 -53.40 19.64
N ASN A 622 42.44 -53.27 19.02
CA ASN A 622 41.46 -54.35 18.93
C ASN A 622 41.99 -55.52 18.09
N GLN A 623 42.66 -55.23 16.97
CA GLN A 623 43.35 -56.25 16.17
C GLN A 623 44.32 -57.08 17.03
N ILE A 624 45.20 -56.41 17.79
CA ILE A 624 46.19 -57.08 18.65
C ILE A 624 45.52 -57.88 19.76
N LEU A 625 44.45 -57.35 20.37
CA LEU A 625 43.70 -58.03 21.42
C LEU A 625 43.07 -59.33 20.90
N ILE A 626 42.30 -59.24 19.81
CA ILE A 626 41.62 -60.40 19.22
C ILE A 626 42.65 -61.42 18.74
N GLN A 627 43.73 -60.98 18.10
CA GLN A 627 44.84 -61.83 17.68
C GLN A 627 45.46 -62.59 18.86
N LYS A 628 45.74 -61.92 20.00
CA LYS A 628 46.28 -62.59 21.19
C LYS A 628 45.31 -63.61 21.77
N ILE A 629 44.01 -63.30 21.80
CA ILE A 629 42.97 -64.23 22.28
C ILE A 629 42.94 -65.47 21.38
N LEU A 630 42.89 -65.30 20.06
CA LEU A 630 42.86 -66.41 19.10
C LEU A 630 44.15 -67.23 19.08
N ALA A 631 45.32 -66.58 19.18
CA ALA A 631 46.61 -67.25 19.27
C ALA A 631 46.73 -68.14 20.52
N SER A 632 46.23 -67.66 21.67
CA SER A 632 46.20 -68.49 22.90
C SER A 632 45.30 -69.73 22.79
N LYS A 633 44.43 -69.78 21.77
CA LYS A 633 43.54 -70.90 21.45
C LYS A 633 44.02 -71.74 20.26
N GLY A 634 45.20 -71.45 19.72
CA GLY A 634 45.84 -72.25 18.66
C GLY A 634 45.45 -71.87 17.22
N TYR A 635 44.79 -70.74 17.01
CA TYR A 635 44.44 -70.25 15.67
C TYR A 635 45.53 -69.34 15.09
N GLU A 636 45.80 -69.50 13.80
CA GLU A 636 46.58 -68.52 13.03
C GLU A 636 45.66 -67.38 12.56
N THR A 637 46.18 -66.15 12.52
CA THR A 637 45.35 -64.98 12.19
C THR A 637 46.01 -64.10 11.15
N ASP A 638 45.25 -63.64 10.15
CA ASP A 638 45.62 -62.50 9.33
C ASP A 638 44.86 -61.24 9.77
N LEU A 639 45.50 -60.07 9.67
CA LEU A 639 44.91 -58.79 10.04
C LEU A 639 44.60 -57.93 8.81
N ALA A 640 43.42 -57.32 8.76
CA ALA A 640 43.05 -56.32 7.75
C ALA A 640 42.55 -55.05 8.45
N GLU A 641 43.03 -53.89 8.00
CA GLU A 641 42.74 -52.59 8.62
C GLU A 641 41.48 -51.89 8.09
N ASN A 642 40.81 -52.46 7.08
CA ASN A 642 39.52 -52.00 6.57
C ASN A 642 38.86 -53.09 5.70
N GLY A 643 37.59 -52.88 5.33
CA GLY A 643 36.81 -53.84 4.55
C GLY A 643 37.44 -54.19 3.20
N LYS A 644 38.09 -53.23 2.52
CA LYS A 644 38.69 -53.45 1.21
C LYS A 644 39.90 -54.39 1.30
N VAL A 645 40.80 -54.16 2.26
CA VAL A 645 41.92 -55.08 2.54
C VAL A 645 41.39 -56.44 3.00
N GLY A 646 40.29 -56.47 3.74
CA GLY A 646 39.59 -57.69 4.12
C GLY A 646 39.14 -58.51 2.91
N VAL A 647 38.48 -57.86 1.94
CA VAL A 647 38.07 -58.48 0.67
C VAL A 647 39.28 -58.99 -0.12
N GLU A 648 40.33 -58.19 -0.28
CA GLU A 648 41.57 -58.58 -1.00
C GLU A 648 42.24 -59.82 -0.38
N LYS A 649 42.25 -59.90 0.96
CA LYS A 649 42.80 -61.06 1.68
C LYS A 649 41.91 -62.29 1.58
N ALA A 650 40.60 -62.13 1.71
CA ALA A 650 39.62 -63.22 1.55
C ALA A 650 39.57 -63.79 0.12
N LEU A 651 39.94 -62.98 -0.87
CA LEU A 651 40.15 -63.42 -2.25
C LEU A 651 41.41 -64.28 -2.42
N SER A 652 42.48 -63.90 -1.73
CA SER A 652 43.82 -64.47 -1.92
C SER A 652 44.08 -65.70 -1.06
N ASN A 653 43.34 -65.88 0.04
CA ASN A 653 43.54 -66.96 1.01
C ASN A 653 42.21 -67.60 1.44
N ASP A 654 42.27 -68.84 1.93
CA ASP A 654 41.12 -69.51 2.53
C ASP A 654 41.15 -69.39 4.06
N TYR A 655 40.05 -68.89 4.62
CA TYR A 655 39.85 -68.72 6.06
C TYR A 655 38.72 -69.62 6.56
N CYS A 656 38.84 -70.12 7.79
CA CYS A 656 37.76 -70.87 8.44
C CYS A 656 36.68 -69.96 9.02
N LEU A 657 37.04 -68.72 9.36
CA LEU A 657 36.17 -67.72 9.93
C LEU A 657 36.70 -66.33 9.57
N ILE A 658 35.80 -65.38 9.35
CA ILE A 658 36.14 -63.96 9.25
C ILE A 658 35.44 -63.22 10.38
N LEU A 659 36.21 -62.56 11.24
CA LEU A 659 35.72 -61.60 12.21
C LEU A 659 35.73 -60.22 11.55
N MET A 660 34.55 -59.62 11.35
CA MET A 660 34.36 -58.43 10.53
C MET A 660 33.77 -57.29 11.35
N ASP A 661 34.53 -56.23 11.59
CA ASP A 661 33.95 -54.99 12.09
C ASP A 661 32.98 -54.40 11.07
N ILE A 662 31.84 -53.92 11.54
CA ILE A 662 30.83 -53.31 10.66
C ILE A 662 31.22 -51.87 10.31
N MET A 663 31.76 -51.12 11.27
CA MET A 663 32.00 -49.69 11.13
C MET A 663 33.48 -49.43 10.91
N MET A 664 33.89 -49.40 9.65
CA MET A 664 35.29 -49.11 9.27
C MET A 664 35.35 -48.06 8.14
N PRO A 665 36.42 -47.25 8.09
CA PRO A 665 36.69 -46.35 6.97
C PRO A 665 37.01 -47.12 5.68
N VAL A 666 36.96 -46.43 4.54
CA VAL A 666 37.23 -46.94 3.18
C VAL A 666 36.17 -47.89 2.64
N MET A 667 35.84 -48.95 3.37
CA MET A 667 34.78 -49.91 3.04
C MET A 667 34.24 -50.49 4.34
N ASP A 668 32.92 -50.37 4.51
CA ASP A 668 32.24 -50.88 5.71
C ASP A 668 32.09 -52.41 5.66
N GLY A 669 31.81 -53.00 6.83
CA GLY A 669 31.71 -54.45 6.96
C GLY A 669 30.50 -55.05 6.26
N PHE A 670 29.43 -54.28 6.02
CA PHE A 670 28.27 -54.76 5.25
C PHE A 670 28.64 -54.94 3.78
N GLU A 671 29.26 -53.94 3.18
CA GLU A 671 29.73 -53.98 1.80
C GLU A 671 30.82 -55.04 1.62
N ALA A 672 31.78 -55.11 2.54
CA ALA A 672 32.82 -56.13 2.52
C ALA A 672 32.23 -57.55 2.60
N SER A 673 31.28 -57.78 3.51
CA SER A 673 30.62 -59.09 3.65
C SER A 673 29.87 -59.49 2.38
N LYS A 674 29.12 -58.56 1.76
CA LYS A 674 28.46 -58.79 0.46
C LYS A 674 29.45 -59.20 -0.63
N GLN A 675 30.60 -58.51 -0.70
CA GLN A 675 31.62 -58.80 -1.71
C GLN A 675 32.29 -60.16 -1.47
N ILE A 676 32.59 -60.50 -0.21
CA ILE A 676 33.19 -61.78 0.16
C ILE A 676 32.21 -62.92 -0.11
N LYS A 677 30.94 -62.80 0.32
CA LYS A 677 29.92 -63.85 0.16
C LYS A 677 29.58 -64.15 -1.30
N LYS A 678 29.67 -63.16 -2.20
CA LYS A 678 29.56 -63.39 -3.66
C LYS A 678 30.61 -64.36 -4.20
N ILE A 679 31.79 -64.43 -3.58
CA ILE A 679 32.95 -65.16 -4.11
C ILE A 679 33.22 -66.42 -3.29
N LYS A 680 33.01 -66.34 -1.97
CA LYS A 680 33.21 -67.39 -0.97
C LYS A 680 31.94 -67.52 -0.10
N PRO A 681 30.79 -67.97 -0.66
CA PRO A 681 29.51 -67.97 0.04
C PRO A 681 29.49 -68.83 1.31
N LYS A 682 30.38 -69.83 1.38
CA LYS A 682 30.48 -70.78 2.49
C LYS A 682 31.37 -70.34 3.65
N VAL A 683 32.16 -69.28 3.49
CA VAL A 683 33.02 -68.80 4.58
C VAL A 683 32.14 -68.10 5.61
N PRO A 684 32.16 -68.51 6.89
CA PRO A 684 31.40 -67.84 7.93
C PRO A 684 31.98 -66.44 8.23
N ILE A 685 31.12 -65.44 8.26
CA ILE A 685 31.42 -64.06 8.60
C ILE A 685 30.66 -63.69 9.87
N ILE A 686 31.42 -63.32 10.90
CA ILE A 686 30.90 -62.92 12.20
C ILE A 686 31.10 -61.42 12.34
N ALA A 687 30.00 -60.68 12.39
CA ALA A 687 30.05 -59.23 12.58
C ALA A 687 30.47 -58.88 14.01
N LEU A 688 31.43 -57.97 14.14
CA LEU A 688 31.78 -57.30 15.38
C LEU A 688 31.11 -55.92 15.35
N THR A 689 30.11 -55.67 16.17
CA THR A 689 29.31 -54.43 16.05
C THR A 689 28.93 -53.82 17.39
N ALA A 690 28.80 -52.49 17.40
CA ALA A 690 28.14 -51.73 18.47
C ALA A 690 26.73 -51.26 18.05
N ILE A 691 26.31 -51.60 16.83
CA ILE A 691 25.06 -51.13 16.23
C ILE A 691 23.92 -52.12 16.54
N SER A 692 22.76 -51.59 16.92
CA SER A 692 21.54 -52.38 17.12
C SER A 692 21.12 -53.08 15.81
N GLN A 693 21.00 -54.40 15.88
CA GLN A 693 20.50 -55.26 14.79
C GLN A 693 19.11 -54.83 14.33
N GLU A 694 18.28 -54.33 15.25
CA GLU A 694 16.90 -54.00 14.95
C GLU A 694 16.72 -52.78 14.05
N LEU A 695 17.57 -51.77 14.24
CA LEU A 695 17.55 -50.55 13.43
C LEU A 695 18.14 -50.77 12.03
N ASN A 696 18.87 -51.87 11.82
CA ASN A 696 19.61 -52.18 10.60
C ASN A 696 19.26 -53.56 10.03
N LYS A 697 18.06 -54.08 10.32
CA LYS A 697 17.60 -55.41 9.86
C LYS A 697 17.83 -55.61 8.36
N SER A 698 17.52 -54.62 7.52
CA SER A 698 17.75 -54.70 6.07
C SER A 698 19.22 -54.91 5.69
N ASN A 699 20.14 -54.20 6.35
CA ASN A 699 21.56 -54.25 6.02
C ASN A 699 22.19 -55.58 6.44
N PHE A 700 21.78 -56.13 7.60
CA PHE A 700 22.22 -57.44 8.06
C PHE A 700 21.68 -58.57 7.17
N MET A 701 20.39 -58.51 6.78
CA MET A 701 19.80 -59.51 5.88
C MET A 701 20.46 -59.49 4.49
N ASP A 702 20.70 -58.30 3.93
CA ASP A 702 21.30 -58.17 2.59
C ASP A 702 22.78 -58.58 2.52
N SER A 703 23.48 -58.61 3.67
CA SER A 703 24.93 -58.85 3.73
C SER A 703 25.33 -60.29 4.00
N GLU A 704 24.35 -61.18 4.16
CA GLU A 704 24.54 -62.63 4.39
C GLU A 704 25.50 -62.94 5.56
N ILE A 705 25.53 -62.10 6.59
CA ILE A 705 26.33 -62.29 7.80
C ILE A 705 25.77 -63.44 8.63
N ASP A 706 26.63 -64.37 9.07
CA ASP A 706 26.20 -65.62 9.70
C ASP A 706 25.93 -65.49 11.21
N GLN A 707 26.68 -64.62 11.90
CA GLN A 707 26.44 -64.32 13.32
C GLN A 707 26.98 -62.94 13.69
N ILE A 708 26.56 -62.46 14.86
CA ILE A 708 26.92 -61.14 15.38
C ILE A 708 27.46 -61.28 16.80
N LEU A 709 28.56 -60.60 17.08
CA LEU A 709 29.15 -60.40 18.39
C LEU A 709 29.17 -58.91 18.73
N ASN A 710 28.61 -58.57 19.89
CA ASN A 710 28.56 -57.18 20.34
C ASN A 710 29.92 -56.74 20.88
N LYS A 711 30.34 -55.52 20.52
CA LYS A 711 31.49 -54.86 21.15
C LYS A 711 31.05 -54.25 22.50
N PRO A 712 31.81 -54.39 23.60
CA PRO A 712 33.10 -55.07 23.71
C PRO A 712 32.99 -56.60 23.65
N ILE A 713 33.92 -57.23 22.92
CA ILE A 713 33.91 -58.67 22.68
C ILE A 713 34.13 -59.41 24.01
N LYS A 714 33.15 -60.21 24.41
CA LYS A 714 33.26 -61.10 25.57
C LYS A 714 33.93 -62.41 25.16
N ILE A 715 34.92 -62.84 25.93
CA ILE A 715 35.70 -64.07 25.64
C ILE A 715 34.78 -65.29 25.55
N ASP A 716 33.81 -65.43 26.46
CA ASP A 716 32.88 -66.56 26.47
C ASP A 716 32.00 -66.63 25.19
N GLN A 717 31.60 -65.48 24.65
CA GLN A 717 30.81 -65.42 23.43
C GLN A 717 31.66 -65.78 22.20
N LEU A 718 32.89 -65.27 22.13
CA LEU A 718 33.83 -65.63 21.09
C LEU A 718 34.14 -67.14 21.11
N ASP A 719 34.27 -67.74 22.29
CA ASP A 719 34.49 -69.18 22.45
C ASP A 719 33.33 -70.03 21.93
N MET A 720 32.10 -69.58 22.14
CA MET A 720 30.91 -70.24 21.59
C MET A 720 30.92 -70.22 20.06
N VAL A 721 31.27 -69.08 19.45
CA VAL A 721 31.37 -68.92 18.00
C VAL A 721 32.47 -69.81 17.41
N LEU A 722 33.65 -69.82 18.03
CA LEU A 722 34.76 -70.65 17.56
C LEU A 722 34.40 -72.15 17.61
N LYS A 723 33.70 -72.61 18.65
CA LYS A 723 33.21 -74.00 18.72
C LYS A 723 32.19 -74.32 17.65
N LEU A 724 31.35 -73.36 17.28
CA LEU A 724 30.28 -73.58 16.30
C LEU A 724 30.81 -73.68 14.87
N TYR A 725 31.79 -72.85 14.50
CA TYR A 725 32.26 -72.72 13.12
C TYR A 725 33.63 -73.36 12.83
N CYS A 726 34.48 -73.54 13.85
CA CYS A 726 35.87 -73.97 13.67
C CYS A 726 36.23 -75.33 14.31
N ALA A 727 35.37 -75.91 15.16
CA ALA A 727 35.67 -77.14 15.93
C ALA A 727 35.00 -78.42 15.38
#